data_AF-A0A1C7MFY4-F1
#
_entry.id   AF-A0A1C7MFY4-F1
#
_cell.length_a   1.000
_cell.length_b   1.000
_cell.length_c   1.000
_cell.angle_alpha   90.00
_cell.angle_beta   90.00
_cell.angle_gamma   90.00
#
_symmetry.space_group_name_H-M   'P 1'
#
loop_
_entity.id
_entity.type
_entity.pdbx_description
1 polymer ?
#
loop_
_entity_poly.entity_id
_entity_poly.type
_entity_poly.pdbx_seq_one_letter_code
_entity_poly.pdbx_strand_id
1 'polypeptide(L)'
;MSERKVLNKYFPPDFDPSLIPRRKQPKNSQQVVRLMAPFSMRCNTCGEYIYKGKKFNARKETVEGEDYYGIKIFRFYIKCTLCSAEITFKTDPKNTDYSAEHGASRNFEPWREEQAVEEEDRLAKLEEEENNPMKALENRTVDSKREMDILDALQDIRARNARIERVGQSVDLLERMGMEEIETEEDRERKRQEDEDEKLYQRVLQGSGLAGASGGSTSEASGSTSVVTVKRKADGLEPDVQSLLPESTRALLASKSFGMPVLKKKKVEGKNSLGIKIKSRPVAKAARRGGRFLRSAPTTDVSAASVLPSPPPRPLRYSFTTSPLPCCPSESSTMAILAYASSLFSTAFRLAVYIFLEVVPLRFAKLVLPTLYLLYLVASYFQVPPQGQTVELEEEIITIDEKTNEDQTVETDVTVAQMMFVRPSPALTAREALATIVFSLPSPSRGLRVANLLINSLLLLSAVEFVSYPFFDDASDVIYTRVGAVYPDAVKVVVRYPKFNSTDHVVRLAWRHAEPDPWTDGPILNLTAENDWVSTVRLGSLWPSTNYEYRLEDVNNTVLPYPAKPIQFHTFPDSRVQSGSHFRFVASSCVTPNFPYLPFQGRRIKGFDLLANYLWPNEVPVVSPRVPEEQNASVSAEPVISDSANMTELPSEAFTSIAANASTVVPSSPVSERKAPTEFMIFMGDFIYADVPIYFGDDKEAYRRLYRRNYQSDSFRKVYERLPIFHTYDDHELHSRTHRMLSACTMLMNYDSSVEDQHYYDFRYGDVAFFVLDTRRYRSDISTEDPASHTMLGDKQLGALYDWLGKVLIRCKSLFQVDCQHTATFKFIVTSVPFTSLWQHDALTDSWAGFGYEKSALLSALQSVPNILLLSGDRHEFAAIEYTSSDAGHNVLEISTSPLSMFYVPFFRTLKMKSEGVVQKTRKVINVLENGTTEVTTVVDELPQEQVLKYIGNGNYKWSTIEVDTRDADHPVVKVEIMIDGVQAYSLTVRGKPVKLQSSIALGSFVPQTFKGVLDRIGLKPSRWF
;
A
#
# COMPACT_ATOMS: atom_id res chain seq x y z
N MET A 1 36.59 12.72 -20.04
CA MET A 1 36.18 12.11 -18.75
C MET A 1 35.72 10.70 -19.08
N SER A 2 36.48 9.67 -18.70
CA SER A 2 36.05 8.29 -18.88
C SER A 2 34.88 7.99 -17.94
N GLU A 3 33.85 7.31 -18.45
CA GLU A 3 32.63 7.01 -17.69
C GLU A 3 32.93 6.08 -16.50
N ARG A 4 32.18 6.23 -15.39
CA ARG A 4 32.27 5.32 -14.22
C ARG A 4 31.91 3.87 -14.60
N LYS A 5 30.99 3.69 -15.56
CA LYS A 5 30.57 2.40 -16.09
C LYS A 5 30.90 2.36 -17.59
N VAL A 6 32.15 2.03 -17.88
CA VAL A 6 32.61 1.90 -19.27
C VAL A 6 31.97 0.65 -19.89
N LEU A 7 31.05 0.84 -20.85
CA LEU A 7 30.40 -0.25 -21.58
C LEU A 7 31.41 -1.09 -22.37
N ASN A 8 32.33 -0.44 -23.07
CA ASN A 8 33.34 -1.08 -23.90
C ASN A 8 34.73 -0.58 -23.50
N LYS A 9 35.61 -1.52 -23.13
CA LYS A 9 37.05 -1.24 -23.04
C LYS A 9 37.67 -1.55 -24.40
N TYR A 10 38.51 -0.65 -24.90
CA TYR A 10 39.27 -0.94 -26.10
C TYR A 10 40.22 -2.12 -25.83
N PHE A 11 40.05 -3.21 -26.58
CA PHE A 11 40.99 -4.31 -26.65
C PHE A 11 41.80 -4.16 -27.94
N PRO A 12 43.13 -4.28 -27.91
CA PRO A 12 43.90 -4.29 -29.15
C PRO A 12 43.48 -5.50 -30.01
N PRO A 13 43.53 -5.40 -31.35
CA PRO A 13 43.02 -6.43 -32.25
C PRO A 13 43.71 -7.80 -32.09
N ASP A 14 44.95 -7.81 -31.59
CA ASP A 14 45.74 -9.03 -31.34
C ASP A 14 45.52 -9.63 -29.93
N PHE A 15 44.57 -9.09 -29.14
CA PHE A 15 44.33 -9.55 -27.76
C PHE A 15 43.61 -10.91 -27.73
N ASP A 16 44.35 -11.96 -27.39
CA ASP A 16 43.79 -13.29 -27.09
C ASP A 16 43.74 -13.52 -25.56
N PRO A 17 42.55 -13.69 -24.95
CA PRO A 17 42.41 -13.94 -23.51
C PRO A 17 43.00 -15.29 -23.05
N SER A 18 43.28 -16.22 -23.96
CA SER A 18 43.85 -17.54 -23.63
C SER A 18 45.34 -17.50 -23.29
N LEU A 19 46.07 -16.48 -23.78
CA LEU A 19 47.52 -16.37 -23.64
C LEU A 19 47.99 -15.80 -22.29
N ILE A 20 47.08 -15.26 -21.47
CA ILE A 20 47.42 -14.59 -20.21
C ILE A 20 47.17 -15.53 -19.01
N PRO A 21 48.23 -16.04 -18.34
CA PRO A 21 48.05 -16.85 -17.15
C PRO A 21 47.56 -15.99 -15.97
N ARG A 22 46.57 -16.48 -15.23
CA ARG A 22 46.15 -15.85 -13.98
C ARG A 22 47.28 -15.94 -12.95
N ARG A 23 47.77 -14.81 -12.45
CA ARG A 23 48.76 -14.77 -11.35
C ARG A 23 48.13 -15.38 -10.09
N LYS A 24 48.58 -16.57 -9.70
CA LYS A 24 48.14 -17.23 -8.47
C LYS A 24 48.71 -16.48 -7.27
N GLN A 25 47.87 -15.79 -6.52
CA GLN A 25 48.25 -15.27 -5.20
C GLN A 25 48.35 -16.44 -4.20
N PRO A 26 49.20 -16.34 -3.16
CA PRO A 26 49.21 -17.32 -2.09
C PRO A 26 47.82 -17.42 -1.43
N LYS A 27 47.41 -18.64 -1.05
CA LYS A 27 46.05 -18.92 -0.54
C LYS A 27 45.70 -18.13 0.74
N ASN A 28 46.71 -17.75 1.53
CA ASN A 28 46.56 -16.98 2.78
C ASN A 28 46.97 -15.52 2.62
N SER A 29 46.61 -14.89 1.50
CA SER A 29 46.87 -13.45 1.34
C SER A 29 45.95 -12.66 2.27
N GLN A 30 46.55 -11.82 3.13
CA GLN A 30 45.78 -10.89 3.96
C GLN A 30 45.14 -9.82 3.06
N GLN A 31 43.81 -9.72 3.12
CA GLN A 31 43.04 -8.76 2.34
C GLN A 31 42.72 -7.53 3.18
N VAL A 32 42.92 -6.33 2.66
CA VAL A 32 42.54 -5.10 3.38
C VAL A 32 41.05 -4.83 3.15
N VAL A 33 40.26 -4.83 4.23
CA VAL A 33 38.81 -4.60 4.21
C VAL A 33 38.49 -3.47 5.18
N ARG A 34 37.65 -2.53 4.75
CA ARG A 34 37.12 -1.50 5.63
C ARG A 34 35.90 -2.07 6.36
N LEU A 35 36.00 -2.27 7.68
CA LEU A 35 34.96 -2.84 8.51
C LEU A 35 34.67 -1.98 9.74
N MET A 36 33.52 -2.19 10.36
CA MET A 36 33.17 -1.61 11.65
C MET A 36 33.47 -2.59 12.79
N ALA A 37 33.86 -2.08 13.96
CA ALA A 37 34.00 -2.90 15.16
C ALA A 37 32.64 -3.56 15.52
N PRO A 38 32.55 -4.90 15.56
CA PRO A 38 31.27 -5.60 15.71
C PRO A 38 30.70 -5.56 17.13
N PHE A 39 31.56 -5.38 18.13
CA PHE A 39 31.20 -5.28 19.55
C PHE A 39 32.09 -4.25 20.25
N SER A 40 31.61 -3.71 21.36
CA SER A 40 32.42 -2.82 22.20
C SER A 40 33.54 -3.59 22.89
N MET A 41 34.77 -3.12 22.73
CA MET A 41 35.96 -3.76 23.29
C MET A 41 36.89 -2.73 23.93
N ARG A 42 37.64 -3.17 24.93
CA ARG A 42 38.66 -2.39 25.62
C ARG A 42 40.04 -2.90 25.25
N CYS A 43 40.91 -2.02 24.77
CA CYS A 43 42.28 -2.37 24.44
C CYS A 43 43.07 -2.75 25.70
N ASN A 44 43.70 -3.92 25.72
CA ASN A 44 44.42 -4.42 26.90
C ASN A 44 45.73 -3.64 27.14
N THR A 45 46.30 -2.99 26.11
CA THR A 45 47.59 -2.28 26.21
C THR A 45 47.45 -0.85 26.73
N CYS A 46 46.43 -0.10 26.29
CA CYS A 46 46.27 1.32 26.64
C CYS A 46 44.96 1.65 27.37
N GLY A 47 44.05 0.68 27.51
CA GLY A 47 42.75 0.89 28.14
C GLY A 47 41.74 1.67 27.31
N GLU A 48 42.07 2.07 26.07
CA GLU A 48 41.16 2.77 25.16
C GLU A 48 39.93 1.91 24.84
N TYR A 49 38.75 2.54 24.93
CA TYR A 49 37.49 1.90 24.57
C TYR A 49 37.19 2.09 23.08
N ILE A 50 36.99 0.97 22.40
CA ILE A 50 36.54 0.93 21.01
C ILE A 50 35.05 0.57 21.05
N TYR A 51 34.20 1.57 20.82
CA TYR A 51 32.76 1.38 20.73
C TYR A 51 32.35 0.63 19.44
N LYS A 52 31.22 -0.08 19.52
CA LYS A 52 30.59 -0.75 18.37
C LYS A 52 30.35 0.26 17.24
N GLY A 53 30.62 -0.12 15.99
CA GLY A 53 30.41 0.74 14.82
C GLY A 53 31.62 1.61 14.42
N LYS A 54 32.70 1.67 15.21
CA LYS A 54 33.91 2.42 14.83
C LYS A 54 34.56 1.81 13.59
N LYS A 55 34.78 2.62 12.54
CA LYS A 55 35.30 2.17 11.23
C LYS A 55 36.83 2.01 11.27
N PHE A 56 37.33 0.87 10.82
CA PHE A 56 38.75 0.56 10.67
C PHE A 56 39.08 0.06 9.27
N ASN A 57 40.30 0.35 8.81
CA ASN A 57 40.91 -0.39 7.71
C ASN A 57 41.57 -1.64 8.32
N ALA A 58 40.84 -2.74 8.31
CA ALA A 58 41.28 -4.00 8.90
C ALA A 58 41.96 -4.89 7.87
N ARG A 59 42.77 -5.84 8.33
CA ARG A 59 43.23 -6.96 7.49
C ARG A 59 42.38 -8.18 7.79
N LYS A 60 41.93 -8.87 6.75
CA LYS A 60 41.14 -10.09 6.79
C LYS A 60 42.01 -11.26 6.38
N GLU A 61 42.00 -12.32 7.17
CA GLU A 61 42.68 -13.58 6.92
C GLU A 61 41.67 -14.73 7.04
N THR A 62 41.82 -15.77 6.22
CA THR A 62 41.05 -17.00 6.35
C THR A 62 41.81 -17.92 7.28
N VAL A 63 41.18 -18.41 8.35
CA VAL A 63 41.82 -19.28 9.32
C VAL A 63 41.91 -20.68 8.71
N GLU A 64 43.11 -21.23 8.56
CA GLU A 64 43.29 -22.60 8.06
C GLU A 64 43.01 -23.62 9.17
N GLY A 65 42.20 -24.63 8.86
CA GLY A 65 41.90 -25.76 9.77
C GLY A 65 40.68 -25.57 10.67
N GLU A 66 40.02 -24.40 10.64
CA GLU A 66 38.80 -24.11 11.41
C GLU A 66 37.66 -23.72 10.45
N ASP A 67 36.82 -24.70 10.08
CA ASP A 67 35.60 -24.49 9.29
C ASP A 67 34.38 -24.96 10.08
N TYR A 68 33.27 -24.21 10.05
CA TYR A 68 32.01 -24.57 10.70
C TYR A 68 31.01 -25.07 9.64
N TYR A 69 30.76 -26.38 9.58
CA TYR A 69 29.89 -27.01 8.56
C TYR A 69 30.19 -26.55 7.11
N GLY A 70 31.47 -26.34 6.78
CA GLY A 70 31.91 -25.87 5.46
C GLY A 70 31.92 -24.33 5.29
N ILE A 71 31.50 -23.58 6.30
CA ILE A 71 31.63 -22.13 6.37
C ILE A 71 33.01 -21.77 6.90
N LYS A 72 33.76 -20.99 6.11
CA LYS A 72 35.11 -20.55 6.46
C LYS A 72 35.09 -19.54 7.59
N ILE A 73 35.95 -19.73 8.59
CA ILE A 73 36.15 -18.76 9.66
C ILE A 73 37.20 -17.72 9.25
N PHE A 74 36.85 -16.45 9.42
CA PHE A 74 37.73 -15.32 9.16
C PHE A 74 38.25 -14.70 10.44
N ARG A 75 39.53 -14.35 10.44
CA ARG A 75 40.20 -13.55 11.46
C ARG A 75 40.44 -12.13 10.93
N PHE A 76 40.11 -11.14 11.75
CA PHE A 76 40.30 -9.74 11.43
C PHE A 76 41.34 -9.10 12.35
N TYR A 77 42.17 -8.24 11.76
CA TYR A 77 43.22 -7.49 12.44
C TYR A 77 42.89 -5.99 12.39
N ILE A 78 42.66 -5.37 13.54
CA ILE A 78 42.49 -3.91 13.66
C ILE A 78 43.64 -3.33 14.49
N LYS A 79 43.95 -2.05 14.28
CA LYS A 79 44.93 -1.32 15.10
C LYS A 79 44.20 -0.37 16.05
N CYS A 80 44.59 -0.37 17.32
CA CYS A 80 44.09 0.59 18.29
C CYS A 80 44.44 2.03 17.86
N THR A 81 43.50 2.97 18.02
CA THR A 81 43.70 4.37 17.63
C THR A 81 44.75 5.09 18.47
N LEU A 82 44.98 4.65 19.72
CA LEU A 82 45.90 5.30 20.65
C LEU A 82 47.31 4.69 20.60
N CYS A 83 47.43 3.38 20.86
CA CYS A 83 48.72 2.70 20.99
C CYS A 83 49.17 1.94 19.73
N SER A 84 48.37 1.93 18.66
CA SER A 84 48.62 1.14 17.43
C SER A 84 48.83 -0.37 17.65
N ALA A 85 48.50 -0.89 18.83
CA ALA A 85 48.54 -2.33 19.12
C ALA A 85 47.51 -3.06 18.24
N GLU A 86 47.88 -4.27 17.82
CA GLU A 86 47.06 -5.11 16.96
C GLU A 86 46.07 -5.91 17.80
N ILE A 87 44.79 -5.78 17.46
CA ILE A 87 43.68 -6.51 18.07
C ILE A 87 43.15 -7.48 17.05
N THR A 88 42.92 -8.72 17.47
CA THR A 88 42.41 -9.79 16.61
C THR A 88 41.11 -10.36 17.15
N PHE A 89 40.18 -10.59 16.24
CA PHE A 89 38.91 -11.26 16.53
C PHE A 89 38.52 -12.18 15.37
N LYS A 90 37.86 -13.28 15.71
CA LYS A 90 37.37 -14.31 14.79
C LYS A 90 35.86 -14.19 14.62
N THR A 91 35.36 -14.80 13.55
CA THR A 91 33.92 -14.99 13.29
C THR A 91 33.48 -16.30 13.92
N ASP A 92 32.37 -16.31 14.65
CA ASP A 92 31.80 -17.50 15.26
C ASP A 92 30.41 -17.78 14.65
N PRO A 93 30.32 -18.55 13.54
CA PRO A 93 29.06 -18.81 12.87
C PRO A 93 28.00 -19.49 13.74
N LYS A 94 28.41 -20.27 14.75
CA LYS A 94 27.51 -20.98 15.67
C LYS A 94 26.60 -20.04 16.47
N ASN A 95 27.14 -18.91 16.93
CA ASN A 95 26.44 -17.97 17.83
C ASN A 95 26.12 -16.65 17.12
N THR A 96 26.33 -16.56 15.79
CA THR A 96 26.18 -15.33 14.99
C THR A 96 26.97 -14.13 15.54
N ASP A 97 28.09 -14.39 16.22
CA ASP A 97 28.88 -13.37 16.92
C ASP A 97 30.38 -13.47 16.56
N TYR A 98 31.21 -12.66 17.20
CA TYR A 98 32.66 -12.62 16.99
C TYR A 98 33.43 -12.84 18.30
N SER A 99 34.36 -13.79 18.34
CA SER A 99 35.24 -14.00 19.50
C SER A 99 36.46 -13.08 19.46
N ALA A 100 36.77 -12.42 20.58
CA ALA A 100 38.03 -11.68 20.73
C ALA A 100 39.16 -12.65 21.07
N GLU A 101 40.25 -12.66 20.29
CA GLU A 101 41.41 -13.54 20.54
C GLU A 101 42.54 -12.80 21.26
N HIS A 102 43.08 -11.74 20.65
CA HIS A 102 44.25 -11.03 21.17
C HIS A 102 44.07 -9.50 21.17
N GLY A 103 44.65 -8.83 22.17
CA GLY A 103 44.80 -7.37 22.19
C GLY A 103 43.64 -6.58 22.78
N ALA A 104 42.45 -7.18 22.94
CA ALA A 104 41.30 -6.52 23.57
C ALA A 104 40.42 -7.50 24.36
N SER A 105 39.74 -6.98 25.37
CA SER A 105 38.68 -7.64 26.11
C SER A 105 37.31 -7.08 25.70
N ARG A 106 36.27 -7.90 25.73
CA ARG A 106 34.90 -7.45 25.52
C ARG A 106 34.41 -6.68 26.74
N ASN A 107 33.60 -5.64 26.51
CA ASN A 107 32.86 -5.02 27.60
C ASN A 107 31.76 -5.97 28.07
N PHE A 108 31.54 -6.01 29.37
CA PHE A 108 30.55 -6.88 30.01
C PHE A 108 29.13 -6.34 29.80
N GLU A 109 28.23 -7.20 29.31
CA GLU A 109 26.81 -6.90 29.08
C GLU A 109 25.97 -7.80 30.00
N PRO A 110 25.32 -7.26 31.06
CA PRO A 110 24.63 -8.06 32.08
C PRO A 110 23.57 -9.04 31.54
N TRP A 111 22.81 -8.60 30.54
CA TRP A 111 21.73 -9.38 29.93
C TRP A 111 22.22 -10.67 29.22
N ARG A 112 23.51 -10.76 28.86
CA ARG A 112 24.07 -11.97 28.22
C ARG A 112 24.34 -13.08 29.24
N GLU A 113 24.72 -12.74 30.47
CA GLU A 113 24.85 -13.73 31.55
C GLU A 113 23.48 -14.14 32.08
N GLU A 114 22.54 -13.20 32.23
CA GLU A 114 21.16 -13.52 32.63
C GLU A 114 20.51 -14.55 31.70
N GLN A 115 20.65 -14.38 30.38
CA GLN A 115 20.12 -15.34 29.40
C GLN A 115 20.77 -16.72 29.50
N ALA A 116 22.09 -16.78 29.72
CA ALA A 116 22.81 -18.04 29.85
C ALA A 116 22.41 -18.79 31.14
N VAL A 117 22.24 -18.05 32.24
CA VAL A 117 21.80 -18.60 33.53
C VAL A 117 20.34 -19.04 33.47
N GLU A 118 19.45 -18.23 32.87
CA GLU A 118 18.04 -18.59 32.69
C GLU A 118 17.86 -19.83 31.80
N GLU A 119 18.67 -19.97 30.74
CA GLU A 119 18.63 -21.15 29.89
C GLU A 119 19.14 -22.39 30.63
N GLU A 120 20.24 -22.27 31.40
CA GLU A 120 20.77 -23.35 32.23
C GLU A 120 19.75 -23.77 33.31
N ASP A 121 19.10 -22.82 33.98
CA ASP A 121 18.05 -23.06 34.96
C ASP A 121 16.81 -23.69 34.34
N ARG A 122 16.42 -23.25 33.14
CA ARG A 122 15.28 -23.82 32.39
C ARG A 122 15.57 -25.26 31.96
N LEU A 123 16.75 -25.52 31.42
CA LEU A 123 17.17 -26.89 31.05
C LEU A 123 17.25 -27.79 32.27
N ALA A 124 17.83 -27.31 33.38
CA ALA A 124 17.88 -28.06 34.62
C ALA A 124 16.47 -28.41 35.14
N LYS A 125 15.54 -27.45 35.06
CA LYS A 125 14.14 -27.68 35.46
C LYS A 125 13.45 -28.72 34.57
N LEU A 126 13.68 -28.67 33.25
CA LEU A 126 13.13 -29.63 32.29
C LEU A 126 13.71 -31.04 32.49
N GLU A 127 15.03 -31.17 32.69
CA GLU A 127 15.67 -32.46 32.99
C GLU A 127 15.19 -33.06 34.31
N GLU A 128 14.92 -32.24 35.32
CA GLU A 128 14.34 -32.70 36.59
C GLU A 128 12.87 -33.13 36.45
N GLU A 129 12.09 -32.46 35.61
CA GLU A 129 10.68 -32.76 35.35
C GLU A 129 10.50 -34.01 34.47
N GLU A 130 11.38 -34.23 33.50
CA GLU A 130 11.38 -35.43 32.65
C GLU A 130 11.80 -36.69 33.42
N ASN A 131 12.75 -36.57 34.34
CA ASN A 131 13.23 -37.70 35.13
C ASN A 131 12.28 -38.14 36.26
N ASN A 132 11.27 -37.33 36.63
CA ASN A 132 10.31 -37.70 37.66
C ASN A 132 8.88 -37.19 37.37
N PRO A 133 7.99 -38.03 36.79
CA PRO A 133 6.65 -37.62 36.40
C PRO A 133 5.77 -37.19 37.59
N MET A 134 6.07 -37.65 38.81
CA MET A 134 5.39 -37.20 40.03
C MET A 134 5.73 -35.75 40.39
N LYS A 135 6.98 -35.31 40.15
CA LYS A 135 7.43 -33.94 40.43
C LYS A 135 6.82 -32.94 39.44
N ALA A 136 6.70 -33.33 38.17
CA ALA A 136 5.99 -32.53 37.16
C ALA A 136 4.50 -32.38 37.52
N LEU A 137 3.86 -33.45 38.03
CA LEU A 137 2.48 -33.39 38.50
C LEU A 137 2.35 -32.47 39.73
N GLU A 138 3.27 -32.57 40.69
CA GLU A 138 3.30 -31.73 41.89
C GLU A 138 3.47 -30.25 41.52
N ASN A 139 4.41 -29.91 40.64
CA ASN A 139 4.60 -28.55 40.14
C ASN A 139 3.33 -27.99 39.47
N ARG A 140 2.67 -28.78 38.61
CA ARG A 140 1.39 -28.37 37.98
C ARG A 140 0.28 -28.17 39.00
N THR A 141 0.19 -29.01 40.04
CA THR A 141 -0.81 -28.83 41.11
C THR A 141 -0.52 -27.61 41.98
N VAL A 142 0.76 -27.31 42.24
CA VAL A 142 1.18 -26.12 42.99
C VAL A 142 0.92 -24.85 42.17
N ASP A 143 1.20 -24.86 40.87
CA ASP A 143 0.94 -23.73 39.98
C ASP A 143 -0.58 -23.50 39.80
N SER A 144 -1.35 -24.57 39.60
CA SER A 144 -2.83 -24.47 39.57
C SER A 144 -3.38 -23.93 40.89
N LYS A 145 -2.79 -24.31 42.03
CA LYS A 145 -3.19 -23.79 43.34
C LYS A 145 -2.85 -22.31 43.49
N ARG A 146 -1.67 -21.87 43.04
CA ARG A 146 -1.30 -20.46 43.02
C ARG A 146 -2.23 -19.64 42.15
N GLU A 147 -2.60 -20.15 40.97
CA GLU A 147 -3.56 -19.48 40.09
C GLU A 147 -4.95 -19.35 40.73
N MET A 148 -5.43 -20.41 41.39
CA MET A 148 -6.69 -20.36 42.16
C MET A 148 -6.62 -19.33 43.31
N ASP A 149 -5.54 -19.33 44.08
CA ASP A 149 -5.34 -18.39 45.19
C ASP A 149 -5.28 -16.93 44.69
N ILE A 150 -4.69 -16.68 43.52
CA ILE A 150 -4.65 -15.35 42.88
C ILE A 150 -6.04 -14.92 42.43
N LEU A 151 -6.83 -15.82 41.84
CA LEU A 151 -8.19 -15.53 41.40
C LEU A 151 -9.13 -15.23 42.58
N ASP A 152 -8.99 -15.95 43.68
CA ASP A 152 -9.74 -15.71 44.92
C ASP A 152 -9.38 -14.36 45.53
N ALA A 153 -8.07 -14.03 45.63
CA ALA A 153 -7.61 -12.72 46.09
C ALA A 153 -8.14 -11.56 45.23
N LEU A 154 -8.22 -11.75 43.91
CA LEU A 154 -8.81 -10.77 42.99
C LEU A 154 -10.32 -10.60 43.19
N GLN A 155 -11.04 -11.69 43.47
CA GLN A 155 -12.47 -11.63 43.79
C GLN A 155 -12.71 -10.91 45.13
N ASP A 156 -11.88 -11.17 46.14
CA ASP A 156 -11.93 -10.50 47.43
C ASP A 156 -11.66 -8.99 47.31
N ILE A 157 -10.69 -8.58 46.49
CA ILE A 157 -10.43 -7.16 46.22
C ILE A 157 -11.64 -6.52 45.52
N ARG A 158 -12.23 -7.18 44.52
CA ARG A 158 -13.42 -6.66 43.83
C ARG A 158 -14.62 -6.57 44.77
N ALA A 159 -14.83 -7.56 45.63
CA ALA A 159 -15.91 -7.57 46.62
C ALA A 159 -15.70 -6.49 47.69
N ARG A 160 -14.45 -6.27 48.11
CA ARG A 160 -14.08 -5.17 49.03
C ARG A 160 -14.34 -3.82 48.38
N ASN A 161 -13.92 -3.60 47.14
CA ASN A 161 -14.14 -2.35 46.41
C ASN A 161 -15.64 -2.08 46.19
N ALA A 162 -16.42 -3.10 45.82
CA ALA A 162 -17.89 -2.99 45.69
C ALA A 162 -18.62 -2.76 47.03
N ARG A 163 -18.00 -3.14 48.16
CA ARG A 163 -18.50 -2.81 49.51
C ARG A 163 -18.13 -1.39 49.90
N ILE A 164 -16.91 -0.96 49.60
CA ILE A 164 -16.44 0.42 49.81
C ILE A 164 -17.29 1.40 49.01
N GLU A 165 -17.64 1.08 47.76
CA GLU A 165 -18.53 1.91 46.92
C GLU A 165 -19.95 2.06 47.54
N ARG A 166 -20.50 0.96 48.08
CA ARG A 166 -21.79 0.99 48.79
C ARG A 166 -21.74 1.72 50.14
N VAL A 167 -20.63 1.60 50.87
CA VAL A 167 -20.44 2.32 52.14
C VAL A 167 -20.18 3.80 51.86
N GLY A 168 -19.43 4.16 50.82
CA GLY A 168 -19.18 5.53 50.40
C GLY A 168 -20.46 6.32 50.13
N GLN A 169 -21.48 5.71 49.55
CA GLN A 169 -22.82 6.32 49.40
C GLN A 169 -23.54 6.58 50.72
N SER A 170 -23.22 5.83 51.79
CA SER A 170 -23.80 6.03 53.13
C SER A 170 -23.01 7.03 53.99
N VAL A 171 -21.70 7.19 53.74
CA VAL A 171 -20.86 8.17 54.46
C VAL A 171 -21.09 9.59 53.93
N ASP A 172 -21.29 9.75 52.61
CA ASP A 172 -21.57 11.05 51.97
C ASP A 172 -22.93 11.67 52.41
N LEU A 173 -23.86 10.85 52.90
CA LEU A 173 -25.12 11.29 53.51
C LEU A 173 -24.93 11.72 54.98
N LEU A 174 -23.96 11.15 55.69
CA LEU A 174 -23.62 11.50 57.09
C LEU A 174 -22.69 12.72 57.18
N GLU A 175 -21.75 12.87 56.25
CA GLU A 175 -20.83 14.02 56.17
C GLU A 175 -21.56 15.34 55.94
N ARG A 176 -22.72 15.33 55.29
CA ARG A 176 -23.54 16.52 55.08
C ARG A 176 -24.29 17.02 56.33
N MET A 177 -24.25 16.27 57.44
CA MET A 177 -25.03 16.57 58.65
C MET A 177 -24.21 16.68 59.96
N GLY A 178 -22.89 16.51 59.97
CA GLY A 178 -22.17 16.50 61.25
C GLY A 178 -20.68 16.80 61.25
N MET A 179 -20.38 18.02 61.73
CA MET A 179 -19.24 18.40 62.58
C MET A 179 -17.86 18.75 61.97
N GLU A 180 -17.48 20.00 62.27
CA GLU A 180 -16.16 20.57 62.58
C GLU A 180 -14.96 19.60 62.63
N GLU A 181 -13.97 19.89 61.79
CA GLU A 181 -12.64 19.26 61.76
C GLU A 181 -11.90 19.46 63.09
N ILE A 182 -11.64 18.36 63.79
CA ILE A 182 -10.56 18.28 64.77
C ILE A 182 -9.34 17.74 64.03
N GLU A 183 -8.48 18.63 63.54
CA GLU A 183 -7.16 18.26 63.02
C GLU A 183 -6.35 17.58 64.14
N THR A 184 -6.02 16.30 63.95
CA THR A 184 -5.16 15.53 64.85
C THR A 184 -3.70 15.99 64.74
N GLU A 185 -2.98 16.06 65.87
CA GLU A 185 -1.57 16.50 65.93
C GLU A 185 -0.63 15.71 64.98
N GLU A 186 -0.95 14.45 64.69
CA GLU A 186 -0.18 13.61 63.75
C GLU A 186 -0.21 14.15 62.30
N ASP A 187 -1.31 14.80 61.88
CA ASP A 187 -1.41 15.38 60.55
C ASP A 187 -0.63 16.69 60.42
N ARG A 188 -0.46 17.43 61.52
CA ARG A 188 0.42 18.61 61.57
C ARG A 188 1.89 18.22 61.52
N GLU A 189 2.26 17.15 62.21
CA GLU A 189 3.63 16.63 62.21
C GLU A 189 4.03 16.11 60.82
N ARG A 190 3.12 15.40 60.13
CA ARG A 190 3.36 14.89 58.76
C ARG A 190 3.54 16.03 57.76
N LYS A 191 2.71 17.07 57.84
CA LYS A 191 2.85 18.27 56.98
C LYS A 191 4.17 19.00 57.19
N ARG A 192 4.66 19.02 58.44
CA ARG A 192 5.96 19.61 58.78
C ARG A 192 7.13 18.84 58.16
N GLN A 193 7.08 17.52 58.18
CA GLN A 193 8.11 16.65 57.59
C GLN A 193 8.15 16.79 56.07
N GLU A 194 6.98 16.83 55.42
CA GLU A 194 6.87 17.05 53.98
C GLU A 194 7.43 18.44 53.58
N ASP A 195 7.13 19.50 54.34
CA ASP A 195 7.68 20.85 54.12
C ASP A 195 9.21 20.93 54.34
N GLU A 196 9.78 20.10 55.21
CA GLU A 196 11.22 20.03 55.47
C GLU A 196 11.96 19.28 54.36
N ASP A 197 11.39 18.18 53.86
CA ASP A 197 11.92 17.40 52.74
C ASP A 197 11.87 18.19 51.42
N GLU A 198 10.79 18.94 51.17
CA GLU A 198 10.65 19.83 50.02
C GLU A 198 11.73 20.94 50.02
N LYS A 199 12.03 21.52 51.20
CA LYS A 199 13.10 22.52 51.35
C LYS A 199 14.49 21.92 51.19
N LEU A 200 14.69 20.66 51.58
CA LEU A 200 15.94 19.94 51.41
C LEU A 200 16.19 19.65 49.92
N TYR A 201 15.14 19.22 49.21
CA TYR A 201 15.14 18.98 47.77
C TYR A 201 15.49 20.25 46.98
N GLN A 202 14.85 21.39 47.30
CA GLN A 202 15.16 22.67 46.65
C GLN A 202 16.62 23.14 46.89
N ARG A 203 17.19 22.85 48.06
CA ARG A 203 18.57 23.23 48.41
C ARG A 203 19.61 22.42 47.61
N VAL A 204 19.32 21.14 47.33
CA VAL A 204 20.17 20.27 46.50
C VAL A 204 20.12 20.69 45.03
N LEU A 205 18.96 21.11 44.54
CA LEU A 205 18.79 21.65 43.19
C LEU A 205 19.50 23.00 42.99
N GLN A 206 19.44 23.91 43.96
CA GLN A 206 20.16 25.19 43.89
C GLN A 206 21.68 25.05 44.05
N GLY A 207 22.17 23.98 44.70
CA GLY A 207 23.60 23.68 44.82
C GLY A 207 24.24 23.11 43.54
N SER A 208 23.45 22.73 42.53
CA SER A 208 23.90 22.00 41.35
C SER A 208 23.64 22.70 40.01
N GLY A 209 23.64 24.04 39.99
CA GLY A 209 23.78 24.77 38.72
C GLY A 209 23.80 26.29 38.85
N LEU A 210 24.98 26.92 38.67
CA LEU A 210 25.19 28.20 37.95
C LEU A 210 26.67 28.66 38.00
N ALA A 211 27.40 28.34 36.93
CA ALA A 211 28.40 29.21 36.29
C ALA A 211 28.49 28.74 34.82
N GLY A 212 28.09 29.46 33.79
CA GLY A 212 27.60 30.83 33.61
C GLY A 212 27.81 31.18 32.13
N ALA A 213 26.86 31.91 31.54
CA ALA A 213 26.66 32.14 30.11
C ALA A 213 27.76 32.90 29.32
N SER A 214 27.58 32.85 27.99
CA SER A 214 27.80 33.92 26.98
C SER A 214 29.22 34.38 26.59
N GLY A 215 29.56 34.13 25.31
CA GLY A 215 30.02 35.14 24.34
C GLY A 215 31.48 35.60 24.33
N GLY A 216 32.20 35.33 23.24
CA GLY A 216 33.42 36.07 22.88
C GLY A 216 34.47 35.28 22.09
N SER A 217 34.48 35.46 20.77
CA SER A 217 35.52 35.01 19.84
C SER A 217 36.81 35.81 19.98
N THR A 218 37.98 35.15 20.09
CA THR A 218 39.25 35.54 19.43
C THR A 218 40.33 34.45 19.58
N SER A 219 41.16 34.38 18.54
CA SER A 219 42.31 33.54 18.18
C SER A 219 43.31 33.02 19.24
N GLU A 220 43.74 31.77 18.97
CA GLU A 220 45.10 31.20 19.03
C GLU A 220 45.96 31.33 20.31
N ALA A 221 46.21 30.19 20.98
CA ALA A 221 47.42 29.37 20.82
C ALA A 221 47.81 28.62 22.11
N SER A 222 48.17 27.34 21.92
CA SER A 222 49.10 26.54 22.73
C SER A 222 48.69 26.03 24.12
N GLY A 223 48.98 24.74 24.33
CA GLY A 223 49.59 24.30 25.59
C GLY A 223 48.69 23.52 26.56
N SER A 224 48.98 22.23 26.65
CA SER A 224 48.61 21.25 27.68
C SER A 224 48.28 21.77 29.09
N THR A 225 47.31 21.14 29.79
CA THR A 225 47.42 20.91 31.25
C THR A 225 46.48 19.83 31.79
N SER A 226 47.10 18.77 32.32
CA SER A 226 46.77 17.95 33.51
C SER A 226 45.33 17.79 33.99
N VAL A 227 44.76 16.59 33.80
CA VAL A 227 43.73 16.05 34.70
C VAL A 227 44.42 15.42 35.91
N VAL A 228 44.23 16.06 37.07
CA VAL A 228 44.58 15.51 38.38
C VAL A 228 43.49 14.50 38.76
N THR A 229 43.87 13.22 38.83
CA THR A 229 43.05 12.16 39.42
C THR A 229 43.05 12.28 40.95
N VAL A 230 41.87 12.44 41.56
CA VAL A 230 41.67 12.14 42.98
C VAL A 230 40.96 10.79 43.10
N LYS A 231 41.70 9.79 43.58
CA LYS A 231 41.16 8.50 44.04
C LYS A 231 40.41 8.72 45.35
N ARG A 232 39.20 8.18 45.47
CA ARG A 232 38.68 7.72 46.78
C ARG A 232 38.43 6.22 46.71
N LYS A 233 39.10 5.50 47.60
CA LYS A 233 38.81 4.12 47.99
C LYS A 233 37.51 4.13 48.81
N ALA A 234 36.61 3.19 48.53
CA ALA A 234 35.57 2.79 49.47
C ALA A 234 35.98 1.41 50.01
N ASP A 235 36.58 1.41 51.19
CA ASP A 235 36.65 0.25 52.07
C ASP A 235 35.40 0.36 52.98
N GLY A 236 34.37 -0.44 52.71
CA GLY A 236 33.14 -0.52 53.50
C GLY A 236 32.21 -1.61 52.95
N LEU A 237 31.79 -2.54 53.82
CA LEU A 237 30.82 -3.59 53.49
C LEU A 237 29.50 -2.95 53.07
N GLU A 238 29.01 -3.30 51.88
CA GLU A 238 27.67 -2.94 51.41
C GLU A 238 26.60 -3.55 52.36
N PRO A 239 25.55 -2.81 52.73
CA PRO A 239 24.51 -3.33 53.60
C PRO A 239 23.67 -4.40 52.88
N ASP A 240 23.30 -5.44 53.62
CA ASP A 240 22.51 -6.57 53.11
C ASP A 240 21.10 -6.12 52.68
N VAL A 241 20.61 -6.71 51.59
CA VAL A 241 19.40 -6.32 50.84
C VAL A 241 18.13 -6.35 51.70
N GLN A 242 18.13 -7.15 52.78
CA GLN A 242 17.03 -7.24 53.75
C GLN A 242 16.88 -6.02 54.67
N SER A 243 17.88 -5.14 54.74
CA SER A 243 17.82 -3.90 55.52
C SER A 243 17.08 -2.75 54.82
N LEU A 244 16.78 -2.92 53.53
CA LEU A 244 16.14 -1.92 52.66
C LEU A 244 14.63 -2.13 52.50
N LEU A 245 14.06 -3.14 53.17
CA LEU A 245 12.64 -3.50 53.08
C LEU A 245 11.84 -2.94 54.28
N PRO A 246 10.60 -2.46 54.06
CA PRO A 246 9.68 -2.07 55.13
C PRO A 246 9.40 -3.23 56.10
N GLU A 247 9.10 -2.89 57.36
CA GLU A 247 8.97 -3.85 58.47
C GLU A 247 7.82 -4.87 58.25
N SER A 248 6.76 -4.45 57.57
CA SER A 248 5.65 -5.31 57.14
C SER A 248 6.07 -6.38 56.12
N THR A 249 6.98 -6.03 55.21
CA THR A 249 7.50 -6.93 54.17
C THR A 249 8.51 -7.93 54.76
N ARG A 250 9.25 -7.50 55.80
CA ARG A 250 10.21 -8.35 56.52
C ARG A 250 9.52 -9.44 57.36
N ALA A 251 8.36 -9.12 57.94
CA ALA A 251 7.54 -10.08 58.70
C ALA A 251 6.90 -11.17 57.82
N LEU A 252 6.51 -10.83 56.59
CA LEU A 252 5.92 -11.78 55.64
C LEU A 252 6.94 -12.82 55.14
N LEU A 253 8.18 -12.42 54.89
CA LEU A 253 9.26 -13.30 54.44
C LEU A 253 9.76 -14.27 55.53
N ALA A 254 9.69 -13.87 56.80
CA ALA A 254 10.07 -14.72 57.93
C ALA A 254 9.04 -15.84 58.23
N SER A 255 7.80 -15.70 57.75
CA SER A 255 6.67 -16.56 58.14
C SER A 255 6.46 -17.82 57.29
N LYS A 256 7.23 -18.03 56.21
CA LYS A 256 7.04 -19.17 55.30
C LYS A 256 8.37 -19.89 55.02
N SER A 257 8.68 -20.87 55.85
CA SER A 257 9.72 -21.87 55.60
C SER A 257 9.08 -23.24 55.32
N PHE A 258 9.30 -23.78 54.12
CA PHE A 258 9.28 -25.22 53.88
C PHE A 258 10.48 -25.55 53.00
N GLY A 259 11.33 -26.45 53.48
CA GLY A 259 12.64 -26.74 52.93
C GLY A 259 12.64 -27.83 51.86
N MET A 260 13.62 -27.75 50.97
CA MET A 260 14.20 -28.86 50.21
C MET A 260 15.73 -28.69 50.11
N PRO A 261 16.51 -29.77 49.96
CA PRO A 261 17.86 -29.87 50.49
C PRO A 261 18.96 -29.30 49.57
N VAL A 262 19.96 -28.68 50.21
CA VAL A 262 21.21 -28.21 49.59
C VAL A 262 22.13 -29.40 49.29
N LEU A 263 22.36 -29.70 48.01
CA LEU A 263 23.46 -30.55 47.57
C LEU A 263 24.78 -29.76 47.64
N LYS A 264 25.72 -30.28 48.43
CA LYS A 264 27.07 -29.71 48.62
C LYS A 264 27.87 -29.76 47.30
N LYS A 265 28.33 -28.60 46.82
CA LYS A 265 29.36 -28.49 45.77
C LYS A 265 30.61 -29.28 46.18
N LYS A 266 31.00 -30.25 45.37
CA LYS A 266 32.23 -31.03 45.52
C LYS A 266 33.41 -30.21 44.99
N LYS A 267 34.33 -29.86 45.91
CA LYS A 267 35.63 -29.25 45.63
C LYS A 267 36.51 -30.26 44.89
N VAL A 268 36.96 -29.95 43.67
CA VAL A 268 38.06 -30.69 43.03
C VAL A 268 39.31 -29.84 43.13
N GLU A 269 40.20 -30.27 44.01
CA GLU A 269 41.54 -29.74 44.22
C GLU A 269 42.47 -30.24 43.11
N GLY A 270 43.16 -29.31 42.46
CA GLY A 270 44.28 -29.62 41.58
C GLY A 270 45.54 -29.95 42.39
N LYS A 271 46.21 -31.05 42.07
CA LYS A 271 47.64 -31.28 42.35
C LYS A 271 48.29 -32.15 41.26
N ASN A 272 49.14 -31.48 40.48
CA ASN A 272 50.51 -31.81 40.04
C ASN A 272 50.85 -33.23 39.54
N SER A 273 51.45 -33.34 38.34
CA SER A 273 52.92 -33.42 38.13
C SER A 273 53.33 -34.24 36.88
N LEU A 274 54.56 -33.96 36.42
CA LEU A 274 55.39 -34.59 35.36
C LEU A 274 55.15 -34.04 33.93
N GLY A 275 56.08 -33.38 33.23
CA GLY A 275 57.50 -33.09 33.47
C GLY A 275 58.34 -33.47 32.25
N ILE A 276 58.66 -32.52 31.36
CA ILE A 276 59.89 -32.57 30.54
C ILE A 276 60.51 -31.16 30.49
N LYS A 277 61.72 -31.05 31.03
CA LYS A 277 62.62 -29.87 31.01
C LYS A 277 63.38 -29.82 29.69
N ILE A 278 63.78 -28.61 29.26
CA ILE A 278 65.14 -28.20 28.79
C ILE A 278 65.06 -26.68 28.51
N LYS A 279 65.55 -25.82 29.42
CA LYS A 279 66.87 -25.16 29.48
C LYS A 279 67.07 -23.98 28.50
N SER A 280 67.19 -22.79 29.08
CA SER A 280 67.48 -21.49 28.46
C SER A 280 68.98 -21.23 28.21
N ARG A 281 69.28 -20.42 27.17
CA ARG A 281 70.32 -19.35 27.02
C ARG A 281 70.99 -19.38 25.62
N PRO A 282 71.71 -18.34 25.17
CA PRO A 282 71.39 -16.90 25.13
C PRO A 282 71.68 -16.29 23.73
N VAL A 283 71.15 -15.10 23.44
CA VAL A 283 71.56 -14.30 22.28
C VAL A 283 72.80 -13.47 22.65
N ALA A 284 73.88 -13.62 21.88
CA ALA A 284 75.06 -12.76 21.93
C ALA A 284 75.49 -12.33 20.51
N LYS A 285 75.97 -11.09 20.46
CA LYS A 285 76.35 -10.24 19.31
C LYS A 285 77.47 -10.79 18.42
N ALA A 286 77.40 -10.47 17.12
CA ALA A 286 78.52 -10.02 16.25
C ALA A 286 77.91 -9.57 14.91
N ALA A 287 78.01 -8.32 14.43
CA ALA A 287 79.14 -7.48 14.05
C ALA A 287 79.34 -7.43 12.52
N ARG A 288 79.16 -6.21 11.96
CA ARG A 288 79.85 -5.65 10.77
C ARG A 288 79.53 -6.34 9.41
N ARG A 289 79.56 -5.70 8.24
CA ARG A 289 79.95 -4.37 7.75
C ARG A 289 79.52 -4.32 6.28
N GLY A 290 79.29 -3.11 5.76
CA GLY A 290 79.70 -2.78 4.39
C GLY A 290 78.67 -2.01 3.57
N GLY A 291 78.99 -0.76 3.22
CA GLY A 291 78.41 -0.11 2.05
C GLY A 291 77.80 1.28 2.26
N ARG A 292 78.67 2.26 2.53
CA ARG A 292 78.46 3.72 2.60
C ARG A 292 77.63 4.35 1.46
N PHE A 293 76.85 5.37 1.86
CA PHE A 293 76.88 6.80 1.45
C PHE A 293 77.25 7.11 -0.02
N LEU A 294 76.48 7.95 -0.72
CA LEU A 294 76.57 9.41 -0.55
C LEU A 294 75.29 10.20 -0.90
N ARG A 295 75.20 11.33 -0.19
CA ARG A 295 74.32 12.51 -0.26
C ARG A 295 74.35 13.16 -1.66
N SER A 296 73.41 14.01 -2.09
CA SER A 296 73.02 15.28 -1.46
C SER A 296 71.92 15.99 -2.26
N ALA A 297 71.05 16.71 -1.53
CA ALA A 297 70.17 17.80 -1.98
C ALA A 297 71.01 19.09 -2.26
N PRO A 298 70.49 20.33 -2.28
CA PRO A 298 69.13 20.91 -2.47
C PRO A 298 69.16 22.00 -3.60
N THR A 299 68.12 22.77 -3.95
CA THR A 299 67.67 24.05 -3.33
C THR A 299 66.48 24.66 -4.11
N THR A 300 65.46 25.11 -3.37
CA THR A 300 64.71 26.43 -3.39
C THR A 300 64.80 27.32 -4.65
N ASP A 301 63.81 28.11 -5.11
CA ASP A 301 62.66 28.76 -4.46
C ASP A 301 61.80 29.56 -5.51
N VAL A 302 60.53 29.83 -5.15
CA VAL A 302 59.79 31.13 -5.29
C VAL A 302 59.13 31.62 -6.63
N SER A 303 57.85 32.02 -6.45
CA SER A 303 57.08 33.15 -7.07
C SER A 303 56.16 33.00 -8.29
N ALA A 304 55.19 33.93 -8.33
CA ALA A 304 53.86 33.88 -8.93
C ALA A 304 53.60 34.86 -10.12
N ALA A 305 52.45 34.68 -10.77
CA ALA A 305 51.56 35.65 -11.46
C ALA A 305 51.84 36.21 -12.89
N SER A 306 50.73 36.27 -13.67
CA SER A 306 50.29 37.27 -14.69
C SER A 306 50.49 37.11 -16.23
N VAL A 307 49.34 37.09 -16.95
CA VAL A 307 48.84 37.88 -18.13
C VAL A 307 49.60 37.97 -19.49
N LEU A 308 48.81 37.84 -20.60
CA LEU A 308 48.85 38.19 -22.08
C LEU A 308 49.87 39.29 -22.58
N PRO A 309 50.10 39.61 -23.90
CA PRO A 309 49.31 39.43 -25.17
C PRO A 309 50.09 39.19 -26.53
N SER A 310 49.34 39.21 -27.66
CA SER A 310 49.66 39.14 -29.13
C SER A 310 50.64 40.19 -29.73
N PRO A 311 51.16 40.12 -31.01
CA PRO A 311 50.54 40.79 -32.22
C PRO A 311 50.98 40.19 -33.64
N PRO A 312 51.01 40.88 -34.84
CA PRO A 312 50.17 40.64 -36.05
C PRO A 312 50.96 40.46 -37.42
N PRO A 313 50.59 41.03 -38.62
CA PRO A 313 49.80 40.42 -39.73
C PRO A 313 50.38 40.44 -41.20
N ARG A 314 49.78 39.64 -42.12
CA ARG A 314 49.60 39.75 -43.63
C ARG A 314 50.85 39.87 -44.57
N PRO A 315 50.79 39.76 -45.94
CA PRO A 315 49.68 39.51 -46.91
C PRO A 315 49.94 38.58 -48.18
N LEU A 316 48.84 38.26 -48.90
CA LEU A 316 48.57 38.19 -50.38
C LEU A 316 49.28 37.22 -51.38
N ARG A 317 48.46 36.42 -52.11
CA ARG A 317 48.12 36.42 -53.58
C ARG A 317 48.03 35.04 -54.28
N TYR A 318 47.22 35.03 -55.33
CA TYR A 318 46.64 33.96 -56.18
C TYR A 318 47.61 33.12 -57.05
N SER A 319 47.26 31.85 -57.36
CA SER A 319 46.89 31.34 -58.72
C SER A 319 47.19 29.84 -59.01
N PHE A 320 46.19 29.16 -59.60
CA PHE A 320 46.18 28.12 -60.68
C PHE A 320 46.94 26.76 -60.67
N THR A 321 46.17 25.70 -61.01
CA THR A 321 46.51 24.36 -61.59
C THR A 321 47.16 23.33 -60.64
N THR A 322 46.92 22.00 -60.61
CA THR A 322 46.42 20.96 -61.54
C THR A 322 45.86 19.75 -60.74
N SER A 323 44.99 18.94 -61.38
CA SER A 323 44.40 17.63 -61.00
C SER A 323 45.43 16.54 -60.56
N PRO A 324 45.08 15.40 -59.88
CA PRO A 324 43.94 14.50 -60.20
C PRO A 324 43.18 13.83 -59.03
N LEU A 325 42.05 13.21 -59.41
CA LEU A 325 41.13 12.38 -58.62
C LEU A 325 41.82 11.34 -57.72
N PRO A 326 41.19 10.97 -56.60
CA PRO A 326 40.95 9.56 -56.37
C PRO A 326 39.50 9.22 -55.98
N CYS A 327 38.98 8.21 -56.67
CA CYS A 327 38.03 7.17 -56.26
C CYS A 327 37.23 7.36 -54.97
N CYS A 328 35.89 7.41 -55.13
CA CYS A 328 34.91 7.22 -54.09
C CYS A 328 35.00 5.84 -53.41
N PRO A 329 34.88 5.76 -52.08
CA PRO A 329 34.32 4.60 -51.41
C PRO A 329 32.98 4.93 -50.72
N SER A 330 31.93 4.21 -51.11
CA SER A 330 30.80 3.78 -50.24
C SER A 330 30.11 4.77 -49.28
N GLU A 331 29.64 5.94 -49.73
CA GLU A 331 28.80 6.86 -48.92
C GLU A 331 27.27 6.65 -49.05
N SER A 332 26.78 5.66 -49.82
CA SER A 332 25.33 5.56 -50.07
C SER A 332 24.52 4.98 -48.91
N SER A 333 25.10 4.15 -48.05
CA SER A 333 24.37 3.48 -46.96
C SER A 333 24.13 4.37 -45.73
N THR A 334 25.04 5.29 -45.41
CA THR A 334 24.90 6.21 -44.26
C THR A 334 23.90 7.32 -44.54
N MET A 335 23.85 7.84 -45.76
CA MET A 335 22.89 8.86 -46.19
C MET A 335 21.45 8.33 -46.28
N ALA A 336 21.27 7.05 -46.65
CA ALA A 336 19.96 6.40 -46.67
C ALA A 336 19.36 6.23 -45.26
N ILE A 337 20.18 5.90 -44.25
CA ILE A 337 19.72 5.75 -42.86
C ILE A 337 19.29 7.09 -42.26
N LEU A 338 20.03 8.17 -42.55
CA LEU A 338 19.65 9.53 -42.13
C LEU A 338 18.34 10.00 -42.76
N ALA A 339 18.05 9.61 -44.00
CA ALA A 339 16.83 10.00 -44.70
C ALA A 339 15.55 9.45 -44.04
N TYR A 340 15.61 8.29 -43.38
CA TYR A 340 14.49 7.66 -42.67
C TYR A 340 14.52 7.84 -41.15
N ALA A 341 15.52 8.52 -40.61
CA ALA A 341 15.66 8.75 -39.17
C ALA A 341 14.45 9.51 -38.59
N SER A 342 13.91 10.51 -39.31
CA SER A 342 12.72 11.24 -38.87
C SER A 342 11.47 10.36 -38.82
N SER A 343 11.31 9.47 -39.80
CA SER A 343 10.23 8.47 -39.84
C SER A 343 10.34 7.48 -38.68
N LEU A 344 11.55 7.01 -38.37
CA LEU A 344 11.81 6.11 -37.24
C LEU A 344 11.46 6.78 -35.90
N PHE A 345 11.96 7.99 -35.64
CA PHE A 345 11.65 8.69 -34.38
C PHE A 345 10.17 9.08 -34.30
N SER A 346 9.55 9.47 -35.41
CA SER A 346 8.11 9.79 -35.42
C SER A 346 7.25 8.57 -35.15
N THR A 347 7.55 7.41 -35.75
CA THR A 347 6.77 6.18 -35.54
C THR A 347 6.96 5.66 -34.12
N ALA A 348 8.19 5.69 -33.60
CA ALA A 348 8.48 5.38 -32.20
C ALA A 348 7.75 6.33 -31.23
N PHE A 349 7.74 7.64 -31.52
CA PHE A 349 6.99 8.63 -30.72
C PHE A 349 5.49 8.36 -30.73
N ARG A 350 4.88 8.13 -31.91
CA ARG A 350 3.44 7.83 -32.01
C ARG A 350 3.06 6.55 -31.29
N LEU A 351 3.88 5.50 -31.43
CA LEU A 351 3.68 4.25 -30.70
C LEU A 351 3.79 4.48 -29.18
N ALA A 352 4.78 5.25 -28.73
CA ALA A 352 4.95 5.56 -27.32
C ALA A 352 3.78 6.41 -26.76
N VAL A 353 3.28 7.40 -27.51
CA VAL A 353 2.10 8.19 -27.11
C VAL A 353 0.84 7.33 -27.07
N TYR A 354 0.64 6.46 -28.07
CA TYR A 354 -0.49 5.53 -28.08
C TYR A 354 -0.44 4.60 -26.86
N ILE A 355 0.72 4.01 -26.57
CA ILE A 355 0.90 3.20 -25.36
C ILE A 355 0.60 4.03 -24.11
N PHE A 356 1.07 5.28 -24.03
CA PHE A 356 0.88 6.13 -22.86
C PHE A 356 -0.59 6.54 -22.61
N LEU A 357 -1.33 6.91 -23.66
CA LEU A 357 -2.68 7.46 -23.57
C LEU A 357 -3.78 6.40 -23.57
N GLU A 358 -3.55 5.27 -24.26
CA GLU A 358 -4.56 4.23 -24.45
C GLU A 358 -4.27 2.94 -23.67
N VAL A 359 -2.99 2.63 -23.42
CA VAL A 359 -2.58 1.32 -22.88
C VAL A 359 -2.13 1.40 -21.42
N VAL A 360 -1.09 2.15 -21.08
CA VAL A 360 -0.60 2.32 -19.69
C VAL A 360 0.09 3.68 -19.52
N PRO A 361 -0.32 4.51 -18.54
CA PRO A 361 0.36 5.76 -18.21
C PRO A 361 1.66 5.51 -17.42
N LEU A 362 2.74 5.11 -18.09
CA LEU A 362 4.02 4.77 -17.44
C LEU A 362 4.77 6.00 -16.89
N ARG A 363 5.41 5.87 -15.71
CA ARG A 363 6.24 6.94 -15.10
C ARG A 363 7.43 7.38 -15.97
N PHE A 364 8.00 6.48 -16.78
CA PHE A 364 9.12 6.79 -17.68
C PHE A 364 8.71 7.66 -18.87
N ALA A 365 7.41 7.72 -19.19
CA ALA A 365 6.90 8.48 -20.33
C ALA A 365 7.25 9.98 -20.24
N LYS A 366 7.38 10.53 -19.02
CA LYS A 366 7.80 11.92 -18.78
C LYS A 366 9.17 12.26 -19.38
N LEU A 367 10.07 11.27 -19.52
CA LEU A 367 11.38 11.43 -20.13
C LEU A 367 11.35 10.99 -21.60
N VAL A 368 10.68 9.88 -21.90
CA VAL A 368 10.69 9.24 -23.23
C VAL A 368 9.92 10.07 -24.26
N LEU A 369 8.72 10.59 -23.94
CA LEU A 369 7.91 11.32 -24.92
C LEU A 369 8.56 12.63 -25.39
N PRO A 370 9.06 13.51 -24.49
CA PRO A 370 9.71 14.74 -24.92
C PRO A 370 11.02 14.48 -25.67
N THR A 371 11.80 13.46 -25.28
CA THR A 371 13.06 13.13 -25.95
C THR A 371 12.84 12.59 -27.35
N LEU A 372 11.89 11.66 -27.55
CA LEU A 372 11.54 11.17 -28.89
C LEU A 372 10.99 12.28 -29.80
N TYR A 373 10.19 13.20 -29.25
CA TYR A 373 9.69 14.35 -30.00
C TYR A 373 10.80 15.33 -30.40
N LEU A 374 11.74 15.63 -29.50
CA LEU A 374 12.90 16.46 -29.80
C LEU A 374 13.81 15.81 -30.86
N LEU A 375 14.06 14.51 -30.75
CA LEU A 375 14.81 13.76 -31.77
C LEU A 375 14.11 13.79 -33.12
N TYR A 376 12.78 13.68 -33.15
CA TYR A 376 11.99 13.84 -34.36
C TYR A 376 12.14 15.25 -34.97
N LEU A 377 12.05 16.32 -34.17
CA LEU A 377 12.21 17.69 -34.65
C LEU A 377 13.61 17.93 -35.23
N VAL A 378 14.65 17.47 -34.54
CA VAL A 378 16.04 17.56 -34.99
C VAL A 378 16.22 16.80 -36.30
N ALA A 379 15.77 15.54 -36.36
CA ALA A 379 15.86 14.73 -37.58
C ALA A 379 15.05 15.33 -38.74
N SER A 380 13.86 15.88 -38.48
CA SER A 380 13.03 16.55 -39.49
C SER A 380 13.65 17.86 -39.99
N TYR A 381 14.43 18.56 -39.16
CA TYR A 381 15.14 19.78 -39.56
C TYR A 381 16.31 19.48 -40.50
N PHE A 382 17.05 18.40 -40.23
CA PHE A 382 18.18 17.96 -41.07
C PHE A 382 17.76 17.12 -42.29
N GLN A 383 16.47 16.82 -42.44
CA GLN A 383 15.97 15.99 -43.54
C GLN A 383 16.00 16.75 -44.86
N VAL A 384 16.83 16.29 -45.80
CA VAL A 384 16.82 16.78 -47.18
C VAL A 384 15.60 16.19 -47.89
N PRO A 385 14.69 17.02 -48.45
CA PRO A 385 13.53 16.51 -49.18
C PRO A 385 14.00 15.69 -50.39
N PRO A 386 13.39 14.51 -50.66
CA PRO A 386 13.72 13.75 -51.85
C PRO A 386 13.44 14.61 -53.09
N GLN A 387 14.47 14.82 -53.93
CA GLN A 387 14.32 15.56 -55.19
C GLN A 387 13.39 14.78 -56.12
N GLY A 388 12.23 15.35 -56.44
CA GLY A 388 11.21 14.73 -57.29
C GLY A 388 11.52 14.78 -58.79
N GLN A 389 12.77 14.59 -59.21
CA GLN A 389 13.13 14.56 -60.63
C GLN A 389 13.46 13.14 -61.08
N THR A 390 12.53 12.51 -61.77
CA THR A 390 12.82 11.38 -62.66
C THR A 390 13.17 11.97 -64.02
N VAL A 391 14.45 11.95 -64.40
CA VAL A 391 14.90 12.26 -65.75
C VAL A 391 14.90 10.96 -66.53
N GLU A 392 13.93 10.74 -67.41
CA GLU A 392 14.03 9.72 -68.46
C GLU A 392 14.84 10.35 -69.62
N LEU A 393 15.99 9.76 -69.94
CA LEU A 393 16.77 10.10 -71.14
C LEU A 393 16.25 9.21 -72.27
N GLU A 394 15.68 9.82 -73.32
CA GLU A 394 15.31 9.13 -74.56
C GLU A 394 16.18 9.63 -75.73
N GLU A 395 16.27 8.80 -76.78
CA GLU A 395 17.40 8.60 -77.70
C GLU A 395 17.91 9.78 -78.53
N GLU A 396 19.17 9.64 -78.93
CA GLU A 396 20.02 10.55 -79.71
C GLU A 396 19.63 10.56 -81.20
N ILE A 397 19.23 11.71 -81.75
CA ILE A 397 19.04 11.89 -83.21
C ILE A 397 20.26 12.62 -83.77
N ILE A 398 21.06 11.91 -84.58
CA ILE A 398 22.20 12.45 -85.31
C ILE A 398 21.70 12.94 -86.68
N THR A 399 21.72 14.24 -86.92
CA THR A 399 21.52 14.82 -88.26
C THR A 399 22.87 15.15 -88.87
N ILE A 400 23.19 14.52 -90.00
CA ILE A 400 24.39 14.75 -90.80
C ILE A 400 23.99 15.60 -92.00
N ASP A 401 24.44 16.85 -92.06
CA ASP A 401 24.32 17.69 -93.25
C ASP A 401 25.68 17.78 -93.95
N GLU A 402 25.80 17.18 -95.13
CA GLU A 402 26.98 17.32 -95.99
C GLU A 402 26.89 18.61 -96.82
N LYS A 403 27.92 19.45 -96.73
CA LYS A 403 28.15 20.54 -97.69
C LYS A 403 29.50 20.38 -98.36
N THR A 404 29.48 20.18 -99.67
CA THR A 404 30.66 20.20 -100.53
C THR A 404 31.02 21.63 -100.96
N ASN A 405 32.29 22.01 -100.80
CA ASN A 405 32.91 23.16 -101.46
C ASN A 405 33.94 22.69 -102.50
N GLU A 406 34.23 23.54 -103.48
CA GLU A 406 34.93 23.23 -104.76
C GLU A 406 36.40 22.79 -104.67
N ASP A 407 37.03 22.72 -103.50
CA ASP A 407 38.36 22.14 -103.33
C ASP A 407 38.27 20.86 -102.47
N GLN A 408 38.33 19.70 -103.14
CA GLN A 408 38.14 18.33 -102.65
C GLN A 408 38.70 18.01 -101.24
N THR A 409 38.02 18.47 -100.19
CA THR A 409 38.19 18.03 -98.81
C THR A 409 36.81 17.96 -98.17
N VAL A 410 36.47 16.80 -97.61
CA VAL A 410 35.17 16.56 -96.95
C VAL A 410 35.35 16.87 -95.47
N GLU A 411 34.77 17.97 -94.98
CA GLU A 411 34.59 18.23 -93.55
C GLU A 411 33.18 17.77 -93.14
N THR A 412 33.13 16.78 -92.26
CA THR A 412 31.89 16.30 -91.62
C THR A 412 31.68 17.03 -90.30
N ASP A 413 30.75 17.98 -90.26
CA ASP A 413 30.32 18.61 -88.99
C ASP A 413 29.15 17.84 -88.39
N VAL A 414 29.43 17.07 -87.33
CA VAL A 414 28.41 16.36 -86.55
C VAL A 414 27.89 17.30 -85.45
N THR A 415 26.62 17.71 -85.54
CA THR A 415 25.95 18.44 -84.45
C THR A 415 25.04 17.52 -83.66
N VAL A 416 25.39 17.31 -82.38
CA VAL A 416 24.60 16.52 -81.43
C VAL A 416 23.69 17.46 -80.65
N ALA A 417 22.37 17.38 -80.86
CA ALA A 417 21.39 18.15 -80.10
C ALA A 417 20.67 17.25 -79.09
N GLN A 418 21.03 17.36 -77.81
CA GLN A 418 20.38 16.62 -76.73
C GLN A 418 19.17 17.40 -76.21
N MET A 419 17.95 16.90 -76.41
CA MET A 419 16.74 17.50 -75.83
C MET A 419 16.34 16.79 -74.54
N MET A 420 16.41 17.50 -73.40
CA MET A 420 15.87 17.03 -72.11
C MET A 420 14.37 17.32 -72.02
N PHE A 421 13.54 16.29 -71.91
CA PHE A 421 12.13 16.43 -71.52
C PHE A 421 11.96 16.14 -70.02
N VAL A 422 11.60 17.15 -69.24
CA VAL A 422 11.25 16.99 -67.82
C VAL A 422 9.76 16.66 -67.71
N ARG A 423 9.41 15.41 -67.41
CA ARG A 423 8.03 15.06 -67.00
C ARG A 423 7.78 15.52 -65.56
N PRO A 424 6.65 16.19 -65.27
CA PRO A 424 6.24 16.42 -63.88
C PRO A 424 5.97 15.07 -63.21
N SER A 425 6.50 14.89 -61.99
CA SER A 425 6.30 13.67 -61.19
C SER A 425 4.80 13.40 -61.00
N PRO A 426 4.35 12.13 -61.04
CA PRO A 426 2.94 11.81 -60.85
C PRO A 426 2.46 12.30 -59.48
N ALA A 427 1.24 12.86 -59.44
CA ALA A 427 0.60 13.24 -58.18
C ALA A 427 0.48 12.00 -57.27
N LEU A 428 0.92 12.11 -56.01
CA LEU A 428 0.85 11.02 -55.03
C LEU A 428 -0.59 10.47 -54.96
N THR A 429 -0.74 9.15 -55.06
CA THR A 429 -2.06 8.53 -54.88
C THR A 429 -2.53 8.69 -53.43
N ALA A 430 -3.85 8.73 -53.19
CA ALA A 430 -4.40 8.90 -51.84
C ALA A 430 -3.91 7.82 -50.85
N ARG A 431 -3.68 6.59 -51.33
CA ARG A 431 -3.15 5.47 -50.55
C ARG A 431 -1.69 5.70 -50.13
N GLU A 432 -0.86 6.20 -51.03
CA GLU A 432 0.54 6.54 -50.73
C GLU A 432 0.65 7.75 -49.81
N ALA A 433 -0.22 8.75 -49.99
CA ALA A 433 -0.31 9.89 -49.09
C ALA A 433 -0.69 9.45 -47.66
N LEU A 434 -1.65 8.51 -47.54
CA LEU A 434 -2.05 7.95 -46.25
C LEU A 434 -0.93 7.13 -45.60
N ALA A 435 -0.24 6.27 -46.36
CA ALA A 435 0.92 5.53 -45.85
C ALA A 435 2.06 6.47 -45.40
N THR A 436 2.28 7.55 -46.15
CA THR A 436 3.26 8.61 -45.83
C THR A 436 2.90 9.34 -44.54
N ILE A 437 1.61 9.57 -44.29
CA ILE A 437 1.14 10.15 -43.04
C ILE A 437 1.31 9.15 -41.91
N VAL A 438 0.78 7.92 -42.02
CA VAL A 438 0.78 6.92 -40.93
C VAL A 438 2.20 6.60 -40.44
N PHE A 439 3.14 6.38 -41.35
CA PHE A 439 4.53 6.03 -41.04
C PHE A 439 5.49 7.22 -41.07
N SER A 440 4.99 8.44 -41.26
CA SER A 440 5.79 9.67 -41.39
C SER A 440 6.93 9.54 -42.40
N LEU A 441 6.67 8.93 -43.57
CA LEU A 441 7.69 8.69 -44.60
C LEU A 441 8.19 10.03 -45.20
N PRO A 442 9.44 10.07 -45.69
CA PRO A 442 9.97 11.25 -46.38
C PRO A 442 9.12 11.58 -47.60
N SER A 443 8.63 12.82 -47.69
CA SER A 443 7.78 13.27 -48.81
C SER A 443 8.32 14.54 -49.45
N PRO A 444 8.27 14.66 -50.79
CA PRO A 444 8.60 15.91 -51.48
C PRO A 444 7.56 17.01 -51.20
N SER A 445 6.31 16.63 -50.90
CA SER A 445 5.23 17.59 -50.67
C SER A 445 5.41 18.35 -49.35
N ARG A 446 5.26 19.68 -49.39
CA ARG A 446 5.31 20.53 -48.19
C ARG A 446 4.09 20.30 -47.29
N GLY A 447 2.92 20.07 -47.89
CA GLY A 447 1.67 19.82 -47.16
C GLY A 447 1.73 18.59 -46.26
N LEU A 448 2.20 17.44 -46.76
CA LEU A 448 2.28 16.20 -45.95
C LEU A 448 3.32 16.32 -44.83
N ARG A 449 4.43 17.04 -45.06
CA ARG A 449 5.43 17.30 -44.01
C ARG A 449 4.87 18.16 -42.89
N VAL A 450 4.15 19.24 -43.23
CA VAL A 450 3.46 20.09 -42.24
C VAL A 450 2.37 19.30 -41.51
N ALA A 451 1.59 18.47 -42.22
CA ALA A 451 0.59 17.62 -41.60
C ALA A 451 1.20 16.63 -40.58
N ASN A 452 2.32 15.97 -40.92
CA ASN A 452 3.02 15.07 -39.99
C ASN A 452 3.53 15.80 -38.74
N LEU A 453 4.07 17.00 -38.90
CA LEU A 453 4.49 17.85 -37.78
C LEU A 453 3.28 18.19 -36.89
N LEU A 454 2.18 18.68 -37.49
CA LEU A 454 0.96 19.02 -36.77
C LEU A 454 0.38 17.83 -36.00
N ILE A 455 0.32 16.64 -36.61
CA ILE A 455 -0.16 15.42 -35.94
C ILE A 455 0.71 15.10 -34.72
N ASN A 456 2.04 15.10 -34.87
CA ASN A 456 2.95 14.80 -33.77
C ASN A 456 2.86 15.87 -32.66
N SER A 457 2.72 17.15 -33.02
CA SER A 457 2.53 18.22 -32.05
C SER A 457 1.20 18.09 -31.30
N LEU A 458 0.11 17.74 -31.99
CA LEU A 458 -1.20 17.49 -31.36
C LEU A 458 -1.17 16.29 -30.42
N LEU A 459 -0.46 15.22 -30.77
CA LEU A 459 -0.25 14.06 -29.91
C LEU A 459 0.57 14.41 -28.66
N LEU A 460 1.61 15.25 -28.81
CA LEU A 460 2.35 15.76 -27.65
C LEU A 460 1.45 16.63 -26.76
N LEU A 461 0.67 17.53 -27.35
CA LEU A 461 -0.28 18.37 -26.62
C LEU A 461 -1.32 17.52 -25.87
N SER A 462 -1.79 16.44 -26.47
CA SER A 462 -2.72 15.48 -25.84
C SER A 462 -2.08 14.81 -24.61
N ALA A 463 -0.83 14.36 -24.73
CA ALA A 463 -0.08 13.80 -23.60
C ALA A 463 0.18 14.83 -22.49
N VAL A 464 0.48 16.08 -22.87
CA VAL A 464 0.66 17.18 -21.92
C VAL A 464 -0.65 17.50 -21.23
N GLU A 465 -1.77 17.61 -21.96
CA GLU A 465 -3.10 17.87 -21.39
C GLU A 465 -3.45 16.79 -20.35
N PHE A 466 -3.33 15.51 -20.70
CA PHE A 466 -3.63 14.40 -19.78
C PHE A 466 -2.89 14.51 -18.44
N VAL A 467 -1.59 14.85 -18.50
CA VAL A 467 -0.72 14.92 -17.31
C VAL A 467 -0.90 16.22 -16.53
N SER A 468 -1.05 17.34 -17.23
CA SER A 468 -1.10 18.67 -16.63
C SER A 468 -2.51 19.11 -16.27
N TYR A 469 -3.55 18.33 -16.61
CA TYR A 469 -4.94 18.66 -16.31
C TYR A 469 -5.17 19.02 -14.85
N PRO A 470 -4.65 18.25 -13.85
CA PRO A 470 -4.75 18.67 -12.47
C PRO A 470 -4.27 20.11 -12.33
N PHE A 471 -3.08 20.47 -12.85
CA PHE A 471 -2.47 21.79 -12.72
C PHE A 471 -3.28 22.99 -13.26
N PHE A 472 -4.12 22.78 -14.26
CA PHE A 472 -4.97 23.85 -14.79
C PHE A 472 -6.32 23.97 -14.08
N ASP A 473 -6.79 22.89 -13.47
CA ASP A 473 -8.08 22.81 -12.78
C ASP A 473 -7.86 22.30 -11.35
N ASP A 474 -7.63 23.23 -10.42
CA ASP A 474 -7.40 22.91 -9.00
C ASP A 474 -8.66 22.44 -8.27
N ALA A 475 -9.83 22.55 -8.93
CA ALA A 475 -11.14 22.22 -8.41
C ALA A 475 -11.41 22.84 -7.03
N SER A 476 -10.78 23.99 -6.72
CA SER A 476 -10.81 24.62 -5.40
C SER A 476 -12.24 24.96 -4.94
N ASP A 477 -13.14 25.23 -5.89
CA ASP A 477 -14.53 25.60 -5.65
C ASP A 477 -15.53 24.44 -5.69
N VAL A 478 -15.08 23.19 -5.76
CA VAL A 478 -15.98 22.03 -5.80
C VAL A 478 -16.87 21.96 -4.55
N ILE A 479 -18.17 21.89 -4.74
CA ILE A 479 -19.13 21.67 -3.65
C ILE A 479 -19.64 20.25 -3.77
N TYR A 480 -19.59 19.49 -2.68
CA TYR A 480 -20.16 18.14 -2.64
C TYR A 480 -20.67 17.79 -1.24
N THR A 481 -21.67 16.92 -1.20
CA THR A 481 -22.08 16.24 0.02
C THR A 481 -22.41 14.80 -0.31
N ARG A 482 -22.15 13.90 0.64
CA ARG A 482 -22.45 12.49 0.48
C ARG A 482 -22.58 11.78 1.82
N VAL A 483 -23.19 10.61 1.75
CA VAL A 483 -23.28 9.68 2.87
C VAL A 483 -21.98 8.88 2.99
N GLY A 484 -21.45 8.83 4.21
CA GLY A 484 -20.33 8.02 4.64
C GLY A 484 -20.82 6.74 5.32
N ALA A 485 -20.29 6.43 6.50
CA ALA A 485 -20.71 5.28 7.31
C ALA A 485 -22.20 5.30 7.66
N VAL A 486 -22.86 4.14 7.53
CA VAL A 486 -24.30 3.97 7.79
C VAL A 486 -24.49 2.95 8.90
N TYR A 487 -24.98 3.39 10.04
CA TYR A 487 -25.29 2.52 11.17
C TYR A 487 -26.79 2.16 11.16
N PRO A 488 -27.23 1.20 11.98
CA PRO A 488 -28.65 0.96 12.19
C PRO A 488 -29.37 2.16 12.81
N ASP A 489 -28.68 2.94 13.65
CA ASP A 489 -29.24 4.03 14.46
C ASP A 489 -28.70 5.43 14.10
N ALA A 490 -27.75 5.51 13.16
CA ALA A 490 -27.04 6.73 12.84
C ALA A 490 -26.48 6.71 11.41
N VAL A 491 -26.07 7.87 10.91
CA VAL A 491 -25.36 8.01 9.65
C VAL A 491 -24.29 9.10 9.77
N LYS A 492 -23.16 8.91 9.10
CA LYS A 492 -22.17 9.98 8.89
C LYS A 492 -22.42 10.67 7.57
N VAL A 493 -22.52 11.99 7.59
CA VAL A 493 -22.67 12.82 6.40
C VAL A 493 -21.48 13.74 6.29
N VAL A 494 -20.96 13.83 5.07
CA VAL A 494 -19.77 14.61 4.75
C VAL A 494 -20.18 15.75 3.83
N VAL A 495 -19.67 16.94 4.12
CA VAL A 495 -20.01 18.16 3.39
C VAL A 495 -18.74 18.94 3.11
N ARG A 496 -18.54 19.34 1.85
CA ARG A 496 -17.56 20.34 1.44
C ARG A 496 -18.26 21.54 0.83
N TYR A 497 -18.00 22.73 1.39
CA TYR A 497 -18.65 23.97 0.95
C TYR A 497 -17.71 25.19 1.07
N PRO A 498 -16.90 25.50 0.05
CA PRO A 498 -15.87 26.55 0.12
C PRO A 498 -16.37 27.98 -0.12
N LYS A 499 -17.44 28.18 -0.90
CA LYS A 499 -17.98 29.50 -1.26
C LYS A 499 -19.29 29.71 -0.52
N PHE A 500 -19.26 30.52 0.53
CA PHE A 500 -20.44 30.79 1.36
C PHE A 500 -20.63 32.28 1.62
N ASN A 501 -21.89 32.72 1.62
CA ASN A 501 -22.28 34.12 1.83
C ASN A 501 -22.56 34.45 3.32
N SER A 502 -22.42 33.46 4.22
CA SER A 502 -22.48 33.67 5.68
C SER A 502 -21.11 34.07 6.21
N THR A 503 -21.13 34.93 7.21
CA THR A 503 -19.95 35.42 7.92
C THR A 503 -19.22 34.34 8.71
N ASP A 504 -19.88 33.20 8.99
CA ASP A 504 -19.43 32.27 10.02
C ASP A 504 -18.96 30.90 9.47
N HIS A 505 -19.10 30.64 8.15
CA HIS A 505 -18.73 29.36 7.52
C HIS A 505 -19.35 28.11 8.19
N VAL A 506 -20.59 28.25 8.64
CA VAL A 506 -21.36 27.21 9.32
C VAL A 506 -22.49 26.71 8.43
N VAL A 507 -22.70 25.39 8.39
CA VAL A 507 -23.80 24.74 7.64
C VAL A 507 -24.60 23.85 8.59
N ARG A 508 -25.94 23.93 8.55
CA ARG A 508 -26.83 23.02 9.29
C ARG A 508 -27.31 21.90 8.37
N LEU A 509 -27.34 20.68 8.89
CA LEU A 509 -27.97 19.55 8.24
C LEU A 509 -29.42 19.44 8.71
N ALA A 510 -30.39 19.49 7.80
CA ALA A 510 -31.80 19.23 8.08
C ALA A 510 -32.21 17.88 7.48
N TRP A 511 -33.00 17.09 8.19
CA TRP A 511 -33.34 15.72 7.78
C TRP A 511 -34.80 15.39 8.07
N ARG A 512 -35.34 14.37 7.38
CA ARG A 512 -36.68 13.82 7.62
C ARG A 512 -36.79 12.39 7.10
N HIS A 513 -37.87 11.69 7.44
CA HIS A 513 -38.24 10.45 6.76
C HIS A 513 -38.53 10.70 5.28
N ALA A 514 -38.35 9.70 4.43
CA ALA A 514 -38.63 9.81 2.99
C ALA A 514 -40.14 9.92 2.65
N GLU A 515 -41.01 9.65 3.64
CA GLU A 515 -42.44 9.98 3.61
C GLU A 515 -42.64 11.48 3.89
N PRO A 516 -43.77 12.11 3.53
CA PRO A 516 -43.94 13.56 3.62
C PRO A 516 -44.06 14.06 5.06
N ASP A 517 -42.96 14.03 5.79
CA ASP A 517 -42.78 14.53 7.15
C ASP A 517 -42.18 15.95 7.15
N PRO A 518 -42.40 16.73 8.22
CA PRO A 518 -41.74 18.01 8.41
C PRO A 518 -40.21 17.82 8.57
N TRP A 519 -39.45 18.83 8.15
CA TRP A 519 -38.00 18.85 8.32
C TRP A 519 -37.63 18.99 9.80
N THR A 520 -36.70 18.15 10.25
CA THR A 520 -36.13 18.18 11.59
C THR A 520 -34.75 18.81 11.55
N ASP A 521 -34.48 19.70 12.50
CA ASP A 521 -33.16 20.29 12.69
C ASP A 521 -32.15 19.21 13.11
N GLY A 522 -31.07 19.11 12.36
CA GLY A 522 -29.95 18.23 12.68
C GLY A 522 -28.71 19.00 13.15
N PRO A 523 -27.57 18.31 13.22
CA PRO A 523 -26.34 18.88 13.76
C PRO A 523 -25.73 19.96 12.83
N ILE A 524 -24.93 20.82 13.44
CA ILE A 524 -24.28 21.97 12.80
C ILE A 524 -22.83 21.60 12.45
N LEU A 525 -22.40 21.92 11.23
CA LEU A 525 -21.06 21.68 10.70
C LEU A 525 -20.27 22.99 10.61
N ASN A 526 -19.08 23.01 11.22
CA ASN A 526 -18.13 24.11 11.08
C ASN A 526 -17.13 23.79 9.96
N LEU A 527 -17.11 24.61 8.90
CA LEU A 527 -16.23 24.42 7.75
C LEU A 527 -15.02 25.36 7.87
N THR A 528 -13.81 24.80 7.93
CA THR A 528 -12.57 25.57 8.06
C THR A 528 -11.69 25.43 6.83
N ALA A 529 -10.99 26.50 6.45
CA ALA A 529 -10.01 26.48 5.36
C ALA A 529 -8.87 25.46 5.62
N GLU A 530 -8.49 25.27 6.88
CA GLU A 530 -7.48 24.30 7.30
C GLU A 530 -7.84 22.87 6.91
N ASN A 531 -9.13 22.52 6.94
CA ASN A 531 -9.66 21.21 6.55
C ASN A 531 -10.24 21.20 5.13
N ASP A 532 -9.80 22.12 4.26
CA ASP A 532 -10.29 22.24 2.89
C ASP A 532 -11.81 22.46 2.78
N TRP A 533 -12.39 23.14 3.78
CA TRP A 533 -13.82 23.37 3.90
C TRP A 533 -14.65 22.09 3.96
N VAL A 534 -14.03 20.97 4.36
CA VAL A 534 -14.67 19.67 4.55
C VAL A 534 -14.96 19.48 6.04
N SER A 535 -16.16 19.01 6.35
CA SER A 535 -16.52 18.55 7.69
C SER A 535 -17.41 17.31 7.62
N THR A 536 -17.31 16.47 8.63
CA THR A 536 -18.10 15.24 8.77
C THR A 536 -18.90 15.30 10.05
N VAL A 537 -20.18 14.92 9.97
CA VAL A 537 -21.10 14.96 11.10
C VAL A 537 -21.82 13.62 11.26
N ARG A 538 -22.04 13.19 12.50
CA ARG A 538 -22.84 12.01 12.83
C ARG A 538 -24.26 12.43 13.18
N LEU A 539 -25.22 12.06 12.33
CA LEU A 539 -26.64 12.18 12.61
C LEU A 539 -27.10 10.89 13.30
N GLY A 540 -27.49 10.97 14.58
CA GLY A 540 -27.93 9.82 15.37
C GLY A 540 -29.44 9.84 15.68
N SER A 541 -29.88 8.84 16.46
CA SER A 541 -31.29 8.65 16.85
C SER A 541 -32.23 8.34 15.67
N LEU A 542 -31.71 7.63 14.68
CA LEU A 542 -32.47 7.15 13.53
C LEU A 542 -33.02 5.74 13.81
N TRP A 543 -34.12 5.39 13.16
CA TRP A 543 -34.65 4.03 13.14
C TRP A 543 -33.90 3.14 12.13
N PRO A 544 -33.66 1.86 12.46
CA PRO A 544 -33.04 0.90 11.54
C PRO A 544 -33.95 0.57 10.36
N SER A 545 -33.36 0.13 9.24
CA SER A 545 -34.07 -0.26 8.02
C SER A 545 -35.11 0.77 7.54
N THR A 546 -34.77 2.06 7.60
CA THR A 546 -35.69 3.15 7.30
C THR A 546 -35.07 4.12 6.29
N ASN A 547 -35.88 4.59 5.34
CA ASN A 547 -35.48 5.58 4.34
C ASN A 547 -35.62 7.00 4.88
N TYR A 548 -34.56 7.79 4.75
CA TYR A 548 -34.49 9.18 5.14
C TYR A 548 -34.01 10.04 3.97
N GLU A 549 -34.24 11.34 4.09
CA GLU A 549 -33.61 12.32 3.22
C GLU A 549 -33.09 13.50 4.01
N TYR A 550 -32.02 14.11 3.51
CA TYR A 550 -31.42 15.30 4.10
C TYR A 550 -31.17 16.40 3.07
N ARG A 551 -31.12 17.62 3.58
CA ARG A 551 -30.72 18.82 2.84
C ARG A 551 -29.81 19.68 3.71
N LEU A 552 -29.16 20.65 3.07
CA LEU A 552 -28.25 21.58 3.74
C LEU A 552 -28.91 22.95 3.84
N GLU A 553 -28.80 23.57 5.00
CA GLU A 553 -29.36 24.87 5.33
C GLU A 553 -28.30 25.78 5.95
N ASP A 554 -28.45 27.09 5.80
CA ASP A 554 -27.69 28.07 6.58
C ASP A 554 -28.23 28.16 8.02
N VAL A 555 -27.50 28.86 8.90
CA VAL A 555 -27.93 29.15 10.28
C VAL A 555 -29.27 29.90 10.32
N ASN A 556 -29.56 30.68 9.27
CA ASN A 556 -30.81 31.42 9.08
C ASN A 556 -31.96 30.58 8.48
N ASN A 557 -31.83 29.24 8.43
CA ASN A 557 -32.79 28.31 7.84
C ASN A 557 -33.03 28.54 6.33
N THR A 558 -32.10 29.18 5.63
CA THR A 558 -32.15 29.32 4.18
C THR A 558 -31.60 28.07 3.53
N VAL A 559 -32.38 27.44 2.65
CA VAL A 559 -31.95 26.23 1.94
C VAL A 559 -30.80 26.57 0.99
N LEU A 560 -29.72 25.78 1.07
CA LEU A 560 -28.56 25.98 0.22
C LEU A 560 -28.85 25.53 -1.22
N PRO A 561 -28.26 26.19 -2.24
CA PRO A 561 -28.52 25.88 -3.65
C PRO A 561 -28.08 24.47 -4.05
N TYR A 562 -27.16 23.87 -3.30
CA TYR A 562 -26.75 22.49 -3.49
C TYR A 562 -26.86 21.72 -2.15
N PRO A 563 -27.36 20.46 -2.16
CA PRO A 563 -27.85 19.70 -3.30
C PRO A 563 -29.19 20.22 -3.85
N ALA A 564 -29.35 20.17 -5.18
CA ALA A 564 -30.55 20.70 -5.86
C ALA A 564 -31.83 19.91 -5.52
N LYS A 565 -31.67 18.64 -5.15
CA LYS A 565 -32.72 17.78 -4.58
C LYS A 565 -32.21 17.22 -3.25
N PRO A 566 -33.09 16.95 -2.27
CA PRO A 566 -32.71 16.22 -1.08
C PRO A 566 -32.00 14.90 -1.41
N ILE A 567 -30.95 14.58 -0.66
CA ILE A 567 -30.22 13.33 -0.81
C ILE A 567 -30.90 12.28 0.05
N GLN A 568 -31.21 11.13 -0.55
CA GLN A 568 -31.85 10.00 0.11
C GLN A 568 -30.81 9.00 0.62
N PHE A 569 -31.10 8.38 1.76
CA PHE A 569 -30.30 7.30 2.31
C PHE A 569 -31.15 6.31 3.11
N HIS A 570 -30.66 5.08 3.24
CA HIS A 570 -31.32 4.00 3.95
C HIS A 570 -30.44 3.56 5.12
N THR A 571 -30.99 3.51 6.34
CA THR A 571 -30.27 3.00 7.52
C THR A 571 -30.17 1.47 7.50
N PHE A 572 -29.08 0.93 8.03
CA PHE A 572 -28.85 -0.51 7.99
C PHE A 572 -29.81 -1.28 8.91
N PRO A 573 -30.10 -2.56 8.59
CA PRO A 573 -30.87 -3.41 9.50
C PRO A 573 -30.12 -3.65 10.80
N ASP A 574 -30.87 -3.70 11.91
CA ASP A 574 -30.30 -3.99 13.22
C ASP A 574 -29.78 -5.43 13.26
N SER A 575 -28.47 -5.58 13.47
CA SER A 575 -27.80 -6.88 13.59
C SER A 575 -28.33 -7.77 14.72
N ARG A 576 -29.05 -7.21 15.69
CA ARG A 576 -29.68 -7.94 16.79
C ARG A 576 -30.99 -8.62 16.37
N VAL A 577 -31.62 -8.15 15.29
CA VAL A 577 -32.91 -8.66 14.80
C VAL A 577 -32.65 -9.61 13.63
N GLN A 578 -32.79 -10.91 13.88
CA GLN A 578 -32.54 -11.95 12.89
C GLN A 578 -33.79 -12.16 12.02
N SER A 579 -33.83 -11.50 10.87
CA SER A 579 -34.92 -11.66 9.88
C SER A 579 -34.43 -12.19 8.51
N GLY A 580 -33.14 -12.55 8.41
CA GLY A 580 -32.49 -12.83 7.13
C GLY A 580 -32.34 -11.54 6.30
N SER A 581 -31.23 -11.42 5.58
CA SER A 581 -30.92 -10.23 4.78
C SER A 581 -30.97 -10.56 3.29
N HIS A 582 -31.55 -9.67 2.49
CA HIS A 582 -31.49 -9.75 1.03
C HIS A 582 -31.11 -8.39 0.47
N PHE A 583 -29.84 -8.26 0.08
CA PHE A 583 -29.29 -7.00 -0.40
C PHE A 583 -28.14 -7.23 -1.39
N ARG A 584 -27.76 -6.16 -2.08
CA ARG A 584 -26.66 -6.15 -3.02
C ARG A 584 -25.66 -5.06 -2.67
N PHE A 585 -24.38 -5.31 -2.92
CA PHE A 585 -23.34 -4.28 -2.84
C PHE A 585 -22.36 -4.42 -4.00
N VAL A 586 -21.60 -3.35 -4.26
CA VAL A 586 -20.62 -3.28 -5.35
C VAL A 586 -19.21 -3.25 -4.77
N ALA A 587 -18.25 -3.95 -5.40
CA ALA A 587 -16.84 -3.91 -5.02
C ALA A 587 -15.96 -3.62 -6.24
N SER A 588 -15.03 -2.67 -6.11
CA SER A 588 -14.01 -2.34 -7.11
C SER A 588 -12.86 -1.51 -6.51
N SER A 589 -11.76 -1.33 -7.23
CA SER A 589 -10.67 -0.40 -6.90
C SER A 589 -10.14 0.32 -8.15
N CYS A 590 -9.16 1.21 -8.00
CA CYS A 590 -8.36 1.79 -9.09
C CYS A 590 -9.15 2.69 -10.06
N VAL A 591 -8.99 4.00 -9.91
CA VAL A 591 -9.60 5.01 -10.78
C VAL A 591 -8.57 6.04 -11.24
N THR A 592 -8.39 6.15 -12.55
CA THR A 592 -7.72 7.29 -13.17
C THR A 592 -8.72 8.11 -14.01
N PRO A 593 -8.91 9.41 -13.72
CA PRO A 593 -9.75 10.27 -14.53
C PRO A 593 -9.20 10.44 -15.96
N ASN A 594 -10.11 10.47 -16.93
CA ASN A 594 -9.84 10.58 -18.36
C ASN A 594 -8.92 9.47 -18.90
N PHE A 595 -9.14 8.22 -18.47
CA PHE A 595 -8.44 7.06 -19.02
C PHE A 595 -9.43 5.99 -19.57
N PRO A 596 -9.23 5.47 -20.81
CA PRO A 596 -8.33 6.00 -21.84
C PRO A 596 -8.62 7.46 -22.20
N TYR A 597 -7.61 8.14 -22.71
CA TYR A 597 -7.66 9.58 -22.91
C TYR A 597 -8.68 10.00 -23.97
N LEU A 598 -9.51 10.97 -23.61
CA LEU A 598 -10.30 11.75 -24.56
C LEU A 598 -9.96 13.23 -24.42
N PRO A 599 -9.82 13.96 -25.54
CA PRO A 599 -9.47 15.36 -25.52
C PRO A 599 -10.57 16.19 -24.84
N PHE A 600 -10.17 17.17 -24.01
CA PHE A 600 -11.06 18.07 -23.28
C PHE A 600 -12.03 17.40 -22.29
N GLN A 601 -11.82 16.13 -21.96
CA GLN A 601 -12.65 15.37 -21.00
C GLN A 601 -11.89 15.03 -19.71
N GLY A 602 -10.99 15.90 -19.25
CA GLY A 602 -10.08 15.66 -18.11
C GLY A 602 -10.74 15.31 -16.77
N ARG A 603 -12.03 15.62 -16.58
CA ARG A 603 -12.83 15.28 -15.39
C ARG A 603 -13.59 13.95 -15.49
N ARG A 604 -13.71 13.36 -16.69
CA ARG A 604 -14.60 12.21 -16.92
C ARG A 604 -14.03 10.93 -16.30
N ILE A 605 -14.89 10.13 -15.67
CA ILE A 605 -14.53 8.78 -15.18
C ILE A 605 -15.55 7.78 -15.73
N LYS A 606 -15.26 7.18 -16.88
CA LYS A 606 -16.22 6.33 -17.62
C LYS A 606 -16.73 5.14 -16.80
N GLY A 607 -15.90 4.57 -15.93
CA GLY A 607 -16.29 3.49 -15.04
C GLY A 607 -17.53 3.81 -14.20
N PHE A 608 -17.59 5.01 -13.61
CA PHE A 608 -18.75 5.45 -12.84
C PHE A 608 -19.98 5.75 -13.70
N ASP A 609 -19.80 6.23 -14.94
CA ASP A 609 -20.92 6.40 -15.88
C ASP A 609 -21.56 5.05 -16.23
N LEU A 610 -20.74 4.02 -16.49
CA LEU A 610 -21.22 2.67 -16.77
C LEU A 610 -21.88 2.05 -15.53
N LEU A 611 -21.30 2.25 -14.35
CA LEU A 611 -21.88 1.80 -13.09
C LEU A 611 -23.23 2.47 -12.81
N ALA A 612 -23.33 3.80 -12.96
CA ALA A 612 -24.58 4.53 -12.76
C ALA A 612 -25.68 4.04 -13.71
N ASN A 613 -25.35 3.82 -14.98
CA ASN A 613 -26.29 3.27 -15.97
C ASN A 613 -26.71 1.82 -15.64
N TYR A 614 -25.83 1.04 -15.02
CA TYR A 614 -26.13 -0.33 -14.59
C TYR A 614 -27.02 -0.37 -13.34
N LEU A 615 -26.78 0.51 -12.37
CA LEU A 615 -27.55 0.58 -11.12
C LEU A 615 -28.92 1.24 -11.33
N TRP A 616 -28.94 2.33 -12.09
CA TRP A 616 -30.12 3.12 -12.39
C TRP A 616 -30.20 3.33 -13.90
N PRO A 617 -30.62 2.29 -14.66
CA PRO A 617 -30.86 2.47 -16.08
C PRO A 617 -31.87 3.60 -16.23
N ASN A 618 -31.53 4.63 -17.02
CA ASN A 618 -32.50 5.66 -17.35
C ASN A 618 -33.73 4.95 -17.92
N GLU A 619 -34.91 5.21 -17.35
CA GLU A 619 -36.16 4.87 -18.00
C GLU A 619 -36.11 5.57 -19.37
N VAL A 620 -35.78 4.81 -20.41
CA VAL A 620 -35.96 5.28 -21.77
C VAL A 620 -37.45 5.60 -21.85
N PRO A 621 -37.86 6.84 -22.12
CA PRO A 621 -39.27 7.10 -22.37
C PRO A 621 -39.65 6.14 -23.50
N VAL A 622 -40.52 5.20 -23.20
CA VAL A 622 -41.06 4.25 -24.16
C VAL A 622 -41.72 5.11 -25.22
N VAL A 623 -40.99 5.35 -26.33
CA VAL A 623 -41.56 5.90 -27.53
C VAL A 623 -42.53 4.82 -28.00
N SER A 624 -43.79 5.00 -27.61
CA SER A 624 -44.90 4.30 -28.26
C SER A 624 -44.72 4.51 -29.76
N PRO A 625 -44.75 3.46 -30.60
CA PRO A 625 -44.56 3.62 -32.03
C PRO A 625 -45.63 4.58 -32.53
N ARG A 626 -45.22 5.81 -32.87
CA ARG A 626 -46.08 6.75 -33.58
C ARG A 626 -46.35 6.16 -34.95
N VAL A 627 -47.62 5.88 -35.20
CA VAL A 627 -48.21 5.78 -36.52
C VAL A 627 -47.72 6.97 -37.35
N PRO A 628 -47.25 6.79 -38.60
CA PRO A 628 -46.83 7.90 -39.43
C PRO A 628 -48.08 8.62 -39.95
N GLU A 629 -48.33 9.83 -39.47
CA GLU A 629 -49.26 10.76 -40.13
C GLU A 629 -48.48 11.85 -40.88
N GLU A 630 -48.93 12.04 -42.11
CA GLU A 630 -48.41 12.92 -43.14
C GLU A 630 -48.52 14.41 -42.77
N GLN A 631 -47.55 15.17 -43.26
CA GLN A 631 -47.66 16.53 -43.80
C GLN A 631 -48.74 17.46 -43.23
N ASN A 632 -48.35 18.53 -42.51
CA ASN A 632 -48.25 19.86 -43.12
C ASN A 632 -47.93 21.00 -42.12
N ALA A 633 -47.46 22.07 -42.74
CA ALA A 633 -46.91 23.32 -42.26
C ALA A 633 -47.71 24.13 -41.21
N SER A 634 -46.92 24.73 -40.31
CA SER A 634 -46.87 26.15 -39.92
C SER A 634 -47.99 26.85 -39.13
N VAL A 635 -47.51 27.78 -38.27
CA VAL A 635 -48.11 29.04 -37.79
C VAL A 635 -48.69 29.06 -36.36
N SER A 636 -47.86 29.62 -35.48
CA SER A 636 -48.11 30.73 -34.53
C SER A 636 -49.13 30.66 -33.37
N ALA A 637 -48.58 30.99 -32.20
CA ALA A 637 -49.10 31.88 -31.15
C ALA A 637 -50.15 31.37 -30.13
N GLU A 638 -49.71 31.37 -28.86
CA GLU A 638 -50.32 31.66 -27.54
C GLU A 638 -51.74 32.30 -27.46
N PRO A 639 -52.33 32.46 -26.24
CA PRO A 639 -52.49 31.57 -25.08
C PRO A 639 -53.95 31.63 -24.49
N VAL A 640 -54.14 31.21 -23.23
CA VAL A 640 -55.20 31.61 -22.24
C VAL A 640 -56.19 30.53 -21.76
N ILE A 641 -55.88 30.01 -20.55
CA ILE A 641 -56.67 29.93 -19.28
C ILE A 641 -58.18 29.61 -19.31
N SER A 642 -58.56 28.56 -18.57
CA SER A 642 -59.63 28.48 -17.53
C SER A 642 -59.87 26.99 -17.22
N ASP A 643 -59.53 26.47 -16.04
CA ASP A 643 -60.14 26.60 -14.69
C ASP A 643 -60.87 25.31 -14.28
N SER A 644 -60.49 24.86 -13.08
CA SER A 644 -61.32 24.25 -12.04
C SER A 644 -61.74 22.77 -12.11
N ALA A 645 -61.13 22.04 -11.16
CA ALA A 645 -61.77 21.35 -10.03
C ALA A 645 -62.44 19.98 -10.22
N ASN A 646 -61.84 19.01 -9.50
CA ASN A 646 -62.42 17.96 -8.63
C ASN A 646 -63.77 17.34 -9.03
N MET A 647 -63.83 16.00 -9.08
CA MET A 647 -64.41 15.19 -7.99
C MET A 647 -64.10 13.69 -8.19
N THR A 648 -63.61 13.11 -7.09
CA THR A 648 -63.87 11.79 -6.51
C THR A 648 -64.93 10.90 -7.18
N GLU A 649 -64.61 9.62 -7.41
CA GLU A 649 -65.27 8.44 -6.80
C GLU A 649 -64.94 7.11 -7.54
N LEU A 650 -64.44 6.14 -6.77
CA LEU A 650 -64.58 4.69 -6.96
C LEU A 650 -66.05 4.31 -6.61
N PRO A 651 -66.64 3.13 -6.97
CA PRO A 651 -66.00 1.82 -6.79
C PRO A 651 -66.50 0.61 -7.64
N SER A 652 -65.87 -0.52 -7.35
CA SER A 652 -66.45 -1.87 -7.14
C SER A 652 -66.98 -2.72 -8.32
N GLU A 653 -66.28 -3.85 -8.47
CA GLU A 653 -66.80 -5.22 -8.33
C GLU A 653 -67.48 -5.94 -9.51
N ALA A 654 -66.70 -6.90 -10.05
CA ALA A 654 -66.90 -8.35 -9.85
C ALA A 654 -67.42 -9.22 -11.02
N PHE A 655 -66.97 -10.47 -10.91
CA PHE A 655 -67.48 -11.74 -11.46
C PHE A 655 -66.75 -12.44 -12.63
N THR A 656 -65.79 -13.28 -12.22
CA THR A 656 -65.68 -14.75 -12.41
C THR A 656 -65.96 -15.42 -13.77
N SER A 657 -64.86 -16.00 -14.31
CA SER A 657 -64.65 -17.36 -14.87
C SER A 657 -65.74 -18.06 -15.69
N ILE A 658 -65.33 -18.58 -16.86
CA ILE A 658 -65.48 -19.99 -17.30
C ILE A 658 -64.41 -20.31 -18.36
N ALA A 659 -63.81 -21.49 -18.23
CA ALA A 659 -62.73 -22.03 -19.06
C ALA A 659 -63.23 -22.74 -20.33
N ALA A 660 -62.41 -22.75 -21.39
CA ALA A 660 -61.90 -23.98 -22.05
C ALA A 660 -61.13 -23.68 -23.35
N ASN A 661 -59.84 -24.06 -23.33
CA ASN A 661 -59.01 -24.62 -24.40
C ASN A 661 -59.05 -24.05 -25.84
N ALA A 662 -57.97 -23.38 -26.22
CA ALA A 662 -57.21 -23.71 -27.43
C ALA A 662 -55.77 -23.19 -27.32
N SER A 663 -54.82 -24.10 -27.48
CA SER A 663 -53.39 -23.88 -27.45
C SER A 663 -52.95 -22.86 -28.50
N THR A 664 -52.41 -21.73 -28.04
CA THR A 664 -51.50 -20.90 -28.85
C THR A 664 -50.38 -20.46 -27.94
N VAL A 665 -49.19 -20.98 -28.23
CA VAL A 665 -47.92 -20.62 -27.61
C VAL A 665 -47.67 -19.15 -27.90
N VAL A 666 -47.93 -18.30 -26.92
CA VAL A 666 -47.46 -16.91 -26.90
C VAL A 666 -46.11 -16.95 -26.20
N PRO A 667 -45.02 -16.46 -26.81
CA PRO A 667 -43.76 -16.32 -26.09
C PRO A 667 -43.97 -15.31 -24.98
N SER A 668 -43.92 -15.79 -23.74
CA SER A 668 -43.87 -14.92 -22.57
C SER A 668 -42.65 -14.02 -22.72
N SER A 669 -42.89 -12.72 -22.90
CA SER A 669 -41.89 -11.68 -22.66
C SER A 669 -41.19 -11.99 -21.34
N PRO A 670 -39.85 -11.91 -21.26
CA PRO A 670 -39.15 -12.21 -20.02
C PRO A 670 -39.60 -11.20 -18.97
N VAL A 671 -40.34 -11.69 -17.98
CA VAL A 671 -40.55 -10.97 -16.72
C VAL A 671 -39.16 -10.76 -16.13
N SER A 672 -38.63 -9.55 -16.25
CA SER A 672 -37.38 -9.15 -15.62
C SER A 672 -37.52 -9.37 -14.12
N GLU A 673 -36.87 -10.39 -13.58
CA GLU A 673 -36.70 -10.57 -12.14
C GLU A 673 -36.22 -9.23 -11.55
N ARG A 674 -36.94 -8.68 -10.58
CA ARG A 674 -36.54 -7.45 -9.90
C ARG A 674 -35.29 -7.77 -9.07
N LYS A 675 -34.12 -7.29 -9.51
CA LYS A 675 -32.85 -7.45 -8.79
C LYS A 675 -32.96 -6.80 -7.40
N ALA A 676 -32.25 -7.37 -6.40
CA ALA A 676 -32.18 -6.83 -5.05
C ALA A 676 -31.64 -5.38 -5.03
N PRO A 677 -32.06 -4.54 -4.06
CA PRO A 677 -31.56 -3.17 -3.96
C PRO A 677 -30.05 -3.16 -3.69
N THR A 678 -29.35 -2.21 -4.30
CA THR A 678 -27.91 -1.99 -4.06
C THR A 678 -27.75 -0.96 -2.96
N GLU A 679 -27.20 -1.38 -1.82
CA GLU A 679 -27.21 -0.61 -0.57
C GLU A 679 -25.95 0.24 -0.39
N PHE A 680 -24.79 -0.27 -0.80
CA PHE A 680 -23.51 0.43 -0.69
C PHE A 680 -22.48 -0.09 -1.70
N MET A 681 -21.36 0.62 -1.80
CA MET A 681 -20.17 0.23 -2.56
C MET A 681 -18.94 0.18 -1.64
N ILE A 682 -18.11 -0.84 -1.81
CA ILE A 682 -16.79 -0.94 -1.18
C ILE A 682 -15.74 -0.59 -2.25
N PHE A 683 -14.93 0.42 -1.96
CA PHE A 683 -13.86 0.89 -2.82
C PHE A 683 -12.50 0.52 -2.21
N MET A 684 -11.79 -0.42 -2.85
CA MET A 684 -10.64 -1.13 -2.27
C MET A 684 -9.28 -0.48 -2.55
N GLY A 685 -9.20 0.84 -2.53
CA GLY A 685 -7.96 1.59 -2.75
C GLY A 685 -7.77 2.13 -4.17
N ASP A 686 -6.70 2.90 -4.35
CA ASP A 686 -6.37 3.64 -5.57
C ASP A 686 -7.48 4.60 -6.03
N PHE A 687 -8.02 5.37 -5.10
CA PHE A 687 -8.99 6.42 -5.42
C PHE A 687 -8.30 7.56 -6.16
N ILE A 688 -7.09 7.92 -5.76
CA ILE A 688 -6.23 8.87 -6.46
C ILE A 688 -4.88 8.22 -6.79
N TYR A 689 -4.25 8.69 -7.86
CA TYR A 689 -2.87 8.35 -8.21
C TYR A 689 -1.97 9.57 -7.99
N ALA A 690 -1.18 9.57 -6.92
CA ALA A 690 -0.30 10.69 -6.57
C ALA A 690 1.07 10.64 -7.26
N ASP A 691 1.47 9.47 -7.75
CA ASP A 691 2.82 9.12 -8.20
C ASP A 691 2.91 8.81 -9.71
N VAL A 692 1.78 8.45 -10.33
CA VAL A 692 1.65 8.09 -11.74
C VAL A 692 0.65 9.04 -12.43
N PRO A 693 0.94 9.56 -13.64
CA PRO A 693 2.19 9.40 -14.41
C PRO A 693 3.34 10.30 -13.92
N ILE A 694 3.05 11.38 -13.19
CA ILE A 694 4.03 12.30 -12.62
C ILE A 694 3.74 12.49 -11.13
N TYR A 695 4.79 12.37 -10.32
CA TYR A 695 4.77 12.74 -8.92
C TYR A 695 4.93 14.26 -8.76
N PHE A 696 3.94 14.90 -8.14
CA PHE A 696 3.87 16.37 -8.00
C PHE A 696 4.46 16.92 -6.69
N GLY A 697 5.01 16.06 -5.83
CA GLY A 697 5.60 16.45 -4.55
C GLY A 697 4.72 16.10 -3.34
N ASP A 698 5.22 16.44 -2.15
CA ASP A 698 4.65 16.07 -0.85
C ASP A 698 3.68 17.12 -0.28
N ASP A 699 3.28 18.11 -1.07
CA ASP A 699 2.45 19.20 -0.59
C ASP A 699 1.00 18.76 -0.34
N LYS A 700 0.44 19.15 0.82
CA LYS A 700 -0.96 18.85 1.19
C LYS A 700 -1.95 19.26 0.10
N GLU A 701 -1.72 20.41 -0.52
CA GLU A 701 -2.58 20.95 -1.56
C GLU A 701 -2.52 20.15 -2.86
N ALA A 702 -1.38 19.54 -3.19
CA ALA A 702 -1.24 18.68 -4.36
C ALA A 702 -2.17 17.46 -4.27
N TYR A 703 -2.31 16.87 -3.08
CA TYR A 703 -3.22 15.75 -2.83
C TYR A 703 -4.68 16.20 -2.78
N ARG A 704 -4.99 17.32 -2.10
CA ARG A 704 -6.35 17.89 -2.09
C ARG A 704 -6.88 18.09 -3.50
N ARG A 705 -6.05 18.65 -4.38
CA ARG A 705 -6.36 18.83 -5.78
C ARG A 705 -6.75 17.52 -6.49
N LEU A 706 -6.04 16.42 -6.24
CA LEU A 706 -6.38 15.12 -6.82
C LEU A 706 -7.73 14.59 -6.31
N TYR A 707 -8.00 14.71 -5.01
CA TYR A 707 -9.30 14.35 -4.44
C TYR A 707 -10.42 15.23 -4.99
N ARG A 708 -10.24 16.56 -5.00
CA ARG A 708 -11.22 17.51 -5.54
C ARG A 708 -11.51 17.23 -7.01
N ARG A 709 -10.50 16.89 -7.83
CA ARG A 709 -10.69 16.50 -9.24
C ARG A 709 -11.66 15.32 -9.38
N ASN A 710 -11.53 14.29 -8.54
CA ASN A 710 -12.46 13.16 -8.55
C ASN A 710 -13.86 13.57 -8.09
N TYR A 711 -13.97 14.32 -7.00
CA TYR A 711 -15.27 14.79 -6.48
C TYR A 711 -16.00 15.77 -7.40
N GLN A 712 -15.24 16.53 -8.20
CA GLN A 712 -15.76 17.45 -9.22
C GLN A 712 -16.23 16.71 -10.49
N SER A 713 -15.89 15.43 -10.65
CA SER A 713 -16.33 14.62 -11.77
C SER A 713 -17.85 14.40 -11.75
N ASP A 714 -18.54 14.83 -12.81
CA ASP A 714 -19.97 14.54 -12.99
C ASP A 714 -20.23 13.02 -13.04
N SER A 715 -19.28 12.23 -13.56
CA SER A 715 -19.39 10.77 -13.60
C SER A 715 -19.45 10.19 -12.19
N PHE A 716 -18.56 10.62 -11.29
CA PHE A 716 -18.52 10.14 -9.91
C PHE A 716 -19.72 10.65 -9.09
N ARG A 717 -20.13 11.90 -9.33
CA ARG A 717 -21.29 12.54 -8.68
C ARG A 717 -22.60 11.80 -8.87
N LYS A 718 -22.83 11.22 -10.05
CA LYS A 718 -24.01 10.37 -10.31
C LYS A 718 -24.12 9.18 -9.35
N VAL A 719 -23.00 8.70 -8.80
CA VAL A 719 -22.95 7.53 -7.92
C VAL A 719 -22.94 7.94 -6.46
N TYR A 720 -22.03 8.82 -6.02
CA TYR A 720 -21.87 9.10 -4.59
C TYR A 720 -23.04 9.85 -3.96
N GLU A 721 -23.86 10.55 -4.75
CA GLU A 721 -25.07 11.24 -4.25
C GLU A 721 -26.22 10.27 -3.94
N ARG A 722 -26.14 9.02 -4.43
CA ARG A 722 -27.23 8.02 -4.30
C ARG A 722 -26.79 6.75 -3.58
N LEU A 723 -25.50 6.44 -3.60
CA LEU A 723 -24.94 5.22 -3.05
C LEU A 723 -23.82 5.54 -2.05
N PRO A 724 -23.93 5.11 -0.78
CA PRO A 724 -22.84 5.16 0.18
C PRO A 724 -21.61 4.38 -0.32
N ILE A 725 -20.42 4.95 -0.17
CA ILE A 725 -19.15 4.32 -0.58
C ILE A 725 -18.20 4.21 0.61
N PHE A 726 -17.82 2.99 0.98
CA PHE A 726 -16.85 2.73 2.03
C PHE A 726 -15.46 2.57 1.42
N HIS A 727 -14.51 3.35 1.88
CA HIS A 727 -13.16 3.39 1.32
C HIS A 727 -12.17 2.59 2.17
N THR A 728 -11.20 1.96 1.52
CA THR A 728 -9.86 1.69 2.07
C THR A 728 -8.83 2.32 1.14
N TYR A 729 -7.61 2.59 1.62
CA TYR A 729 -6.54 3.15 0.81
C TYR A 729 -5.53 2.09 0.38
N ASP A 730 -4.74 2.41 -0.65
CA ASP A 730 -3.61 1.62 -1.13
C ASP A 730 -2.33 2.47 -1.24
N ASP A 731 -1.35 2.04 -2.03
CA ASP A 731 -0.05 2.71 -2.18
C ASP A 731 -0.12 4.00 -2.99
N HIS A 732 -0.98 4.07 -4.01
CA HIS A 732 -1.07 5.24 -4.87
C HIS A 732 -1.65 6.49 -4.17
N GLU A 733 -2.25 6.33 -2.98
CA GLU A 733 -2.65 7.42 -2.09
C GLU A 733 -1.59 7.83 -1.04
N LEU A 734 -0.52 7.05 -0.84
CA LEU A 734 0.41 7.19 0.29
C LEU A 734 1.89 7.13 -0.12
N HIS A 735 2.53 8.29 -0.37
CA HIS A 735 3.97 8.33 -0.70
C HIS A 735 4.91 8.61 0.49
N SER A 736 4.44 9.27 1.56
CA SER A 736 5.28 9.77 2.67
C SER A 736 4.51 10.02 3.99
N ARG A 737 5.23 10.28 5.09
CA ARG A 737 4.68 10.39 6.45
C ARG A 737 3.65 11.53 6.63
N THR A 738 3.81 12.64 5.92
CA THR A 738 2.89 13.81 5.97
C THR A 738 1.51 13.48 5.40
N HIS A 739 1.42 12.45 4.56
CA HIS A 739 0.21 12.02 3.83
C HIS A 739 -0.73 11.14 4.65
N ARG A 740 -0.21 10.45 5.68
CA ARG A 740 -1.04 9.71 6.64
C ARG A 740 -2.12 10.60 7.26
N MET A 741 -1.83 11.91 7.41
CA MET A 741 -2.75 12.89 8.00
C MET A 741 -3.80 13.44 7.01
N LEU A 742 -3.57 13.40 5.69
CA LEU A 742 -4.59 13.79 4.69
C LEU A 742 -5.52 12.63 4.33
N SER A 743 -4.99 11.41 4.22
CA SER A 743 -5.80 10.20 4.11
C SER A 743 -6.77 10.08 5.30
N ALA A 744 -6.36 10.55 6.48
CA ALA A 744 -7.22 10.63 7.66
C ALA A 744 -8.52 11.45 7.45
N CYS A 745 -8.55 12.46 6.56
CA CYS A 745 -9.77 13.21 6.25
C CYS A 745 -10.80 12.38 5.46
N THR A 746 -10.34 11.54 4.54
CA THR A 746 -11.20 10.55 3.86
C THR A 746 -11.61 9.44 4.82
N MET A 747 -10.73 9.05 5.76
CA MET A 747 -11.02 8.02 6.77
C MET A 747 -12.02 8.47 7.84
N LEU A 748 -12.12 9.77 8.15
CA LEU A 748 -13.15 10.33 9.03
C LEU A 748 -14.59 10.06 8.52
N MET A 749 -14.74 9.82 7.21
CA MET A 749 -16.01 9.50 6.55
C MET A 749 -16.45 8.04 6.74
N ASN A 750 -15.50 7.13 7.00
CA ASN A 750 -15.74 5.71 7.21
C ASN A 750 -16.23 5.41 8.64
N TYR A 751 -16.47 4.13 8.93
CA TYR A 751 -16.79 3.70 10.28
C TYR A 751 -15.62 3.99 11.23
N ASP A 752 -15.98 4.32 12.47
CA ASP A 752 -14.99 4.46 13.53
C ASP A 752 -14.36 3.11 13.84
N SER A 753 -13.03 3.08 13.98
CA SER A 753 -12.31 1.90 14.39
C SER A 753 -12.61 1.56 15.86
N SER A 754 -12.55 0.27 16.21
CA SER A 754 -12.72 -0.17 17.60
C SER A 754 -11.58 0.29 18.53
N VAL A 755 -10.44 0.66 17.96
CA VAL A 755 -9.23 1.11 18.65
C VAL A 755 -8.92 2.54 18.20
N GLU A 756 -8.60 3.42 19.15
CA GLU A 756 -8.28 4.82 18.85
C GLU A 756 -7.06 4.97 17.91
N ASP A 757 -7.08 6.00 17.05
CA ASP A 757 -6.03 6.30 16.05
C ASP A 757 -5.76 5.16 15.03
N GLN A 758 -6.76 4.32 14.77
CA GLN A 758 -6.71 3.29 13.75
C GLN A 758 -7.64 3.61 12.57
N HIS A 759 -7.39 3.01 11.41
CA HIS A 759 -8.18 3.23 10.20
C HIS A 759 -8.80 1.96 9.61
N TYR A 760 -8.49 0.78 10.17
CA TYR A 760 -9.27 -0.43 9.94
C TYR A 760 -10.59 -0.34 10.72
N TYR A 761 -11.65 -0.93 10.19
CA TYR A 761 -12.96 -0.88 10.81
C TYR A 761 -13.78 -2.12 10.47
N ASP A 762 -14.75 -2.42 11.32
CA ASP A 762 -15.74 -3.46 11.11
C ASP A 762 -17.16 -2.87 11.13
N PHE A 763 -18.06 -3.48 10.37
CA PHE A 763 -19.47 -3.12 10.36
C PHE A 763 -20.34 -4.31 10.00
N ARG A 764 -21.65 -4.17 10.18
CA ARG A 764 -22.62 -5.23 9.94
C ARG A 764 -23.80 -4.72 9.14
N TYR A 765 -24.30 -5.57 8.24
CA TYR A 765 -25.58 -5.40 7.58
C TYR A 765 -26.44 -6.59 7.99
N GLY A 766 -27.29 -6.40 9.02
CA GLY A 766 -28.10 -7.49 9.57
C GLY A 766 -27.24 -8.66 10.06
N ASP A 767 -27.46 -9.84 9.49
CA ASP A 767 -26.73 -11.08 9.78
C ASP A 767 -25.45 -11.26 8.96
N VAL A 768 -25.00 -10.25 8.21
CA VAL A 768 -23.74 -10.27 7.46
C VAL A 768 -22.72 -9.34 8.11
N ALA A 769 -21.47 -9.80 8.26
CA ALA A 769 -20.40 -9.05 8.90
C ALA A 769 -19.27 -8.71 7.92
N PHE A 770 -18.69 -7.52 8.07
CA PHE A 770 -17.60 -7.01 7.25
C PHE A 770 -16.44 -6.57 8.13
N PHE A 771 -15.21 -6.90 7.73
CA PHE A 771 -13.98 -6.37 8.32
C PHE A 771 -13.13 -5.77 7.21
N VAL A 772 -12.80 -4.48 7.31
CA VAL A 772 -12.01 -3.75 6.32
C VAL A 772 -10.60 -3.54 6.85
N LEU A 773 -9.62 -4.12 6.17
CA LEU A 773 -8.21 -4.08 6.53
C LEU A 773 -7.54 -2.80 6.03
N ASP A 774 -6.60 -2.31 6.85
CA ASP A 774 -5.49 -1.45 6.44
C ASP A 774 -4.25 -2.32 6.20
N THR A 775 -3.73 -2.32 4.97
CA THR A 775 -2.58 -3.13 4.53
C THR A 775 -1.37 -2.28 4.15
N ARG A 776 -1.37 -0.98 4.47
CA ARG A 776 -0.28 -0.05 4.10
C ARG A 776 0.38 0.62 5.29
N ARG A 777 -0.35 0.95 6.37
CA ARG A 777 0.21 1.74 7.49
C ARG A 777 1.20 0.95 8.36
N TYR A 778 0.92 -0.33 8.58
CA TYR A 778 1.64 -1.19 9.53
C TYR A 778 2.57 -2.21 8.87
N ARG A 779 2.57 -2.22 7.53
CA ARG A 779 3.37 -3.13 6.73
C ARG A 779 4.87 -2.92 6.96
N SER A 780 5.59 -4.02 7.18
CA SER A 780 7.05 -4.01 7.32
C SER A 780 7.76 -4.02 5.95
N ASP A 781 9.03 -3.59 5.93
CA ASP A 781 9.84 -3.60 4.71
C ASP A 781 10.46 -4.99 4.48
N ILE A 782 10.05 -5.62 3.38
CA ILE A 782 10.48 -6.96 2.97
C ILE A 782 11.98 -7.02 2.69
N SER A 783 12.61 -5.90 2.32
CA SER A 783 14.01 -5.87 1.89
C SER A 783 15.01 -5.84 3.05
N THR A 784 14.59 -5.44 4.25
CA THR A 784 15.49 -5.15 5.37
C THR A 784 15.39 -6.14 6.52
N GLU A 785 14.25 -6.82 6.66
CA GLU A 785 13.92 -7.64 7.82
C GLU A 785 13.95 -9.15 7.51
N ASP A 786 14.04 -9.97 8.55
CA ASP A 786 13.97 -11.42 8.42
C ASP A 786 12.57 -11.85 7.92
N PRO A 787 12.45 -12.83 7.01
CA PRO A 787 11.15 -13.24 6.46
C PRO A 787 10.11 -13.64 7.52
N ALA A 788 10.54 -14.11 8.68
CA ALA A 788 9.66 -14.49 9.79
C ALA A 788 9.12 -13.30 10.58
N SER A 789 9.77 -12.14 10.53
CA SER A 789 9.30 -10.90 11.18
C SER A 789 8.45 -10.04 10.25
N HIS A 790 8.32 -10.41 8.98
CA HIS A 790 7.52 -9.65 8.02
C HIS A 790 6.06 -9.64 8.45
N THR A 791 5.50 -8.44 8.61
CA THR A 791 4.09 -8.26 8.96
C THR A 791 3.38 -7.30 8.01
N MET A 792 2.14 -7.64 7.63
CA MET A 792 1.25 -6.83 6.81
C MET A 792 0.35 -5.95 7.68
N LEU A 793 -0.28 -6.53 8.71
CA LEU A 793 -1.29 -5.84 9.53
C LEU A 793 -0.70 -5.21 10.80
N GLY A 794 0.43 -5.71 11.28
CA GLY A 794 0.97 -5.39 12.61
C GLY A 794 0.11 -5.97 13.75
N ASP A 795 0.71 -6.05 14.93
CA ASP A 795 0.14 -6.79 16.08
C ASP A 795 -1.25 -6.30 16.52
N LYS A 796 -1.48 -4.98 16.49
CA LYS A 796 -2.73 -4.38 16.96
C LYS A 796 -3.93 -4.75 16.08
N GLN A 797 -3.77 -4.60 14.76
CA GLN A 797 -4.83 -4.92 13.82
C GLN A 797 -5.02 -6.43 13.69
N LEU A 798 -3.93 -7.20 13.71
CA LEU A 798 -3.99 -8.65 13.71
C LEU A 798 -4.76 -9.18 14.93
N GLY A 799 -4.48 -8.65 16.13
CA GLY A 799 -5.24 -8.95 17.34
C GLY A 799 -6.72 -8.57 17.22
N ALA A 800 -7.02 -7.38 16.70
CA ALA A 800 -8.40 -6.94 16.48
C ALA A 800 -9.16 -7.84 15.47
N LEU A 801 -8.48 -8.33 14.44
CA LEU A 801 -9.07 -9.26 13.46
C LEU A 801 -9.35 -10.63 14.09
N TYR A 802 -8.44 -11.16 14.91
CA TYR A 802 -8.69 -12.41 15.64
C TYR A 802 -9.81 -12.26 16.67
N ASP A 803 -9.86 -11.14 17.38
CA ASP A 803 -10.95 -10.83 18.31
C ASP A 803 -12.29 -10.71 17.57
N TRP A 804 -12.30 -10.09 16.39
CA TRP A 804 -13.51 -10.00 15.55
C TRP A 804 -13.94 -11.38 15.05
N LEU A 805 -13.01 -12.21 14.55
CA LEU A 805 -13.30 -13.60 14.17
C LEU A 805 -13.88 -14.38 15.36
N GLY A 806 -13.31 -14.20 16.56
CA GLY A 806 -13.83 -14.75 17.82
C GLY A 806 -15.24 -14.26 18.15
N LYS A 807 -15.52 -12.96 18.06
CA LYS A 807 -16.88 -12.39 18.30
C LYS A 807 -17.91 -12.90 17.29
N VAL A 808 -17.50 -13.14 16.06
CA VAL A 808 -18.36 -13.71 15.03
C VAL A 808 -18.57 -15.23 15.25
N LEU A 809 -17.70 -15.87 16.03
CA LEU A 809 -17.64 -17.33 16.27
C LEU A 809 -18.12 -17.80 17.66
N ILE A 810 -18.21 -16.94 18.67
CA ILE A 810 -18.42 -17.38 20.06
C ILE A 810 -19.89 -17.29 20.51
N ARG A 811 -20.47 -18.47 20.78
CA ARG A 811 -20.42 -19.06 22.14
C ARG A 811 -20.38 -20.60 22.10
N CYS A 812 -19.19 -21.20 22.16
CA CYS A 812 -19.04 -22.62 22.51
C CYS A 812 -19.13 -22.72 24.06
N LYS A 813 -20.25 -23.24 24.57
CA LYS A 813 -20.52 -23.35 26.01
C LYS A 813 -19.97 -24.70 26.50
N SER A 814 -18.94 -24.67 27.34
CA SER A 814 -18.33 -25.84 28.02
C SER A 814 -17.32 -26.66 27.21
N LEU A 815 -16.30 -27.16 27.92
CA LEU A 815 -15.22 -28.06 27.46
C LEU A 815 -15.73 -29.43 26.92
N PHE A 816 -17.04 -29.66 26.94
CA PHE A 816 -17.69 -30.93 26.59
C PHE A 816 -18.83 -30.83 25.56
N GLN A 817 -19.02 -29.68 24.89
CA GLN A 817 -20.11 -29.54 23.89
C GLN A 817 -19.65 -28.90 22.57
N VAL A 818 -19.90 -29.61 21.45
CA VAL A 818 -19.39 -29.39 20.08
C VAL A 818 -20.29 -28.45 19.25
N ASP A 819 -21.13 -27.63 19.88
CA ASP A 819 -22.01 -26.69 19.16
C ASP A 819 -21.48 -25.25 19.33
N CYS A 820 -20.71 -24.76 18.35
CA CYS A 820 -20.33 -23.35 18.30
C CYS A 820 -21.45 -22.55 17.60
N GLN A 821 -21.99 -21.56 18.31
CA GLN A 821 -23.04 -20.65 17.81
C GLN A 821 -22.41 -19.40 17.21
N HIS A 822 -22.89 -19.00 16.04
CA HIS A 822 -22.38 -17.85 15.30
C HIS A 822 -23.34 -16.66 15.41
N THR A 823 -22.80 -15.46 15.21
CA THR A 823 -23.60 -14.24 15.19
C THR A 823 -23.89 -13.74 13.78
N ALA A 824 -23.15 -14.19 12.76
CA ALA A 824 -23.31 -13.81 11.37
C ALA A 824 -23.29 -15.02 10.42
N THR A 825 -24.08 -14.98 9.35
CA THR A 825 -24.18 -16.01 8.32
C THR A 825 -22.96 -15.97 7.39
N PHE A 826 -22.78 -14.87 6.65
CA PHE A 826 -21.61 -14.60 5.81
C PHE A 826 -20.67 -13.56 6.45
N LYS A 827 -19.38 -13.72 6.17
CA LYS A 827 -18.31 -12.86 6.67
C LYS A 827 -17.45 -12.41 5.49
N PHE A 828 -17.31 -11.10 5.32
CA PHE A 828 -16.49 -10.51 4.29
C PHE A 828 -15.27 -9.86 4.91
N ILE A 829 -14.10 -10.18 4.38
CA ILE A 829 -12.85 -9.50 4.73
C ILE A 829 -12.39 -8.74 3.50
N VAL A 830 -12.19 -7.44 3.65
CA VAL A 830 -11.81 -6.54 2.56
C VAL A 830 -10.35 -6.16 2.74
N THR A 831 -9.56 -6.35 1.70
CA THR A 831 -8.13 -6.01 1.66
C THR A 831 -7.84 -5.18 0.40
N SER A 832 -6.91 -4.22 0.44
CA SER A 832 -6.57 -3.44 -0.77
C SER A 832 -5.82 -4.31 -1.78
N VAL A 833 -4.86 -5.10 -1.29
CA VAL A 833 -4.00 -5.99 -2.10
C VAL A 833 -4.49 -7.44 -2.12
N PRO A 834 -4.23 -8.22 -3.18
CA PRO A 834 -4.65 -9.61 -3.26
C PRO A 834 -4.07 -10.51 -2.17
N PHE A 835 -4.90 -11.40 -1.63
CA PHE A 835 -4.49 -12.38 -0.63
C PHE A 835 -3.73 -13.57 -1.25
N THR A 836 -4.01 -13.90 -2.52
CA THR A 836 -3.37 -15.02 -3.23
C THR A 836 -1.87 -14.83 -3.46
N SER A 837 -1.13 -15.95 -3.46
CA SER A 837 0.28 -15.99 -3.87
C SER A 837 0.48 -16.31 -5.35
N LEU A 838 -0.61 -16.41 -6.13
CA LEU A 838 -0.57 -16.81 -7.53
C LEU A 838 -0.20 -15.67 -8.49
N TRP A 839 -0.30 -14.42 -8.05
CA TRP A 839 0.15 -13.25 -8.82
C TRP A 839 1.68 -13.21 -8.90
N GLN A 840 2.21 -12.93 -10.08
CA GLN A 840 3.64 -12.91 -10.38
C GLN A 840 4.21 -11.47 -10.34
N HIS A 841 5.53 -11.36 -10.59
CA HIS A 841 6.26 -10.10 -10.68
C HIS A 841 6.16 -9.28 -9.39
N ASP A 842 5.78 -8.00 -9.49
CA ASP A 842 5.74 -7.05 -8.37
C ASP A 842 4.79 -7.50 -7.24
N ALA A 843 3.77 -8.30 -7.57
CA ALA A 843 2.85 -8.82 -6.56
C ALA A 843 3.52 -9.76 -5.56
N LEU A 844 4.64 -10.42 -5.90
CA LEU A 844 5.37 -11.29 -4.96
C LEU A 844 5.91 -10.51 -3.77
N THR A 845 6.20 -9.22 -3.96
CA THR A 845 6.64 -8.32 -2.91
C THR A 845 5.50 -7.45 -2.41
N ASP A 846 4.60 -6.97 -3.27
CA ASP A 846 3.60 -6.00 -2.86
C ASP A 846 2.36 -6.59 -2.17
N SER A 847 1.97 -7.80 -2.56
CA SER A 847 0.79 -8.47 -2.03
C SER A 847 1.09 -9.34 -0.80
N TRP A 848 0.06 -10.02 -0.29
CA TRP A 848 0.19 -11.01 0.79
C TRP A 848 1.16 -12.16 0.47
N ALA A 849 1.54 -12.34 -0.81
CA ALA A 849 2.59 -13.27 -1.22
C ALA A 849 3.95 -13.00 -0.55
N GLY A 850 4.26 -11.73 -0.24
CA GLY A 850 5.50 -11.34 0.45
C GLY A 850 5.50 -11.67 1.94
N PHE A 851 4.32 -11.90 2.53
CA PHE A 851 4.11 -12.05 3.98
C PHE A 851 3.66 -13.48 4.32
N GLY A 852 4.41 -14.46 3.82
CA GLY A 852 4.01 -15.87 3.82
C GLY A 852 3.65 -16.43 5.21
N TYR A 853 4.40 -16.07 6.27
CA TYR A 853 4.14 -16.55 7.63
C TYR A 853 2.81 -16.02 8.18
N GLU A 854 2.64 -14.69 8.22
CA GLU A 854 1.39 -14.08 8.68
C GLU A 854 0.20 -14.52 7.82
N LYS A 855 0.37 -14.58 6.50
CA LYS A 855 -0.65 -15.10 5.58
C LYS A 855 -1.07 -16.53 5.93
N SER A 856 -0.11 -17.42 6.16
CA SER A 856 -0.41 -18.84 6.45
C SER A 856 -1.12 -19.02 7.79
N ALA A 857 -0.72 -18.24 8.81
CA ALA A 857 -1.37 -18.21 10.12
C ALA A 857 -2.81 -17.68 10.00
N LEU A 858 -2.98 -16.56 9.28
CA LEU A 858 -4.28 -15.96 9.05
C LEU A 858 -5.19 -16.89 8.23
N LEU A 859 -4.70 -17.47 7.14
CA LEU A 859 -5.47 -18.41 6.32
C LEU A 859 -5.95 -19.61 7.16
N SER A 860 -5.11 -20.14 8.05
CA SER A 860 -5.49 -21.23 8.95
C SER A 860 -6.63 -20.83 9.88
N ALA A 861 -6.59 -19.60 10.42
CA ALA A 861 -7.67 -19.06 11.23
C ALA A 861 -8.96 -18.82 10.42
N LEU A 862 -8.86 -18.30 9.20
CA LEU A 862 -10.01 -18.10 8.32
C LEU A 862 -10.68 -19.42 7.93
N GLN A 863 -9.89 -20.45 7.64
CA GLN A 863 -10.39 -21.79 7.32
C GLN A 863 -11.10 -22.47 8.50
N SER A 864 -10.90 -22.00 9.74
CA SER A 864 -11.63 -22.51 10.91
C SER A 864 -13.10 -22.04 10.96
N VAL A 865 -13.47 -21.02 10.18
CA VAL A 865 -14.79 -20.39 10.21
C VAL A 865 -15.55 -20.64 8.89
N PRO A 866 -16.85 -21.03 8.94
CA PRO A 866 -17.65 -21.15 7.72
C PRO A 866 -18.00 -19.80 7.12
N ASN A 867 -18.19 -19.80 5.79
CA ASN A 867 -18.78 -18.72 5.00
C ASN A 867 -17.93 -17.42 4.96
N ILE A 868 -16.61 -17.55 4.84
CA ILE A 868 -15.69 -16.42 4.65
C ILE A 868 -15.45 -16.16 3.16
N LEU A 869 -15.61 -14.90 2.76
CA LEU A 869 -15.24 -14.38 1.44
C LEU A 869 -14.25 -13.23 1.61
N LEU A 870 -13.17 -13.27 0.83
CA LEU A 870 -12.16 -12.21 0.73
C LEU A 870 -12.44 -11.34 -0.49
N LEU A 871 -12.39 -10.02 -0.34
CA LEU A 871 -12.50 -9.05 -1.43
C LEU A 871 -11.17 -8.29 -1.56
N SER A 872 -10.62 -8.23 -2.79
CA SER A 872 -9.33 -7.57 -3.04
C SER A 872 -9.28 -6.73 -4.33
N GLY A 873 -8.35 -5.77 -4.38
CA GLY A 873 -8.13 -4.80 -5.46
C GLY A 873 -6.73 -4.84 -6.07
N ASP A 874 -6.18 -3.66 -6.41
CA ASP A 874 -4.82 -3.39 -6.92
C ASP A 874 -4.48 -3.87 -8.36
N ARG A 875 -4.64 -5.15 -8.70
CA ARG A 875 -3.96 -5.77 -9.87
C ARG A 875 -4.42 -5.37 -11.28
N HIS A 876 -5.42 -4.51 -11.39
CA HIS A 876 -6.13 -4.11 -12.63
C HIS A 876 -6.68 -5.29 -13.46
N GLU A 877 -6.95 -6.41 -12.82
CA GLU A 877 -7.45 -7.64 -13.44
C GLU A 877 -8.49 -8.31 -12.53
N PHE A 878 -9.31 -9.20 -13.11
CA PHE A 878 -10.29 -9.98 -12.34
C PHE A 878 -9.81 -11.42 -12.11
N ALA A 879 -9.91 -11.89 -10.88
CA ALA A 879 -9.71 -13.29 -10.52
C ALA A 879 -10.64 -13.74 -9.39
N ALA A 880 -11.23 -14.94 -9.53
CA ALA A 880 -11.90 -15.66 -8.46
C ALA A 880 -11.03 -16.86 -8.06
N ILE A 881 -10.65 -16.94 -6.79
CA ILE A 881 -9.63 -17.87 -6.29
C ILE A 881 -10.18 -18.62 -5.08
N GLU A 882 -10.09 -19.93 -5.13
CA GLU A 882 -10.50 -20.81 -4.04
C GLU A 882 -9.26 -21.30 -3.28
N TYR A 883 -9.32 -21.19 -1.95
CA TYR A 883 -8.35 -21.75 -1.02
C TYR A 883 -8.90 -23.06 -0.47
N THR A 884 -8.26 -24.16 -0.85
CA THR A 884 -8.63 -25.49 -0.37
C THR A 884 -8.15 -25.67 1.07
N SER A 885 -9.04 -26.08 1.95
CA SER A 885 -8.69 -26.48 3.32
C SER A 885 -8.56 -28.00 3.46
N SER A 886 -7.88 -28.43 4.51
CA SER A 886 -7.78 -29.84 4.92
C SER A 886 -9.14 -30.37 5.43
N ASP A 887 -9.24 -31.67 5.68
CA ASP A 887 -10.51 -32.36 5.98
C ASP A 887 -11.34 -31.74 7.14
N ALA A 888 -10.71 -31.01 8.06
CA ALA A 888 -11.37 -30.38 9.20
C ALA A 888 -11.81 -28.92 8.95
N GLY A 889 -11.33 -28.27 7.88
CA GLY A 889 -11.53 -26.84 7.65
C GLY A 889 -12.52 -26.51 6.51
N HIS A 890 -12.73 -25.21 6.33
CA HIS A 890 -13.64 -24.63 5.35
C HIS A 890 -12.85 -24.00 4.20
N ASN A 891 -13.33 -24.19 2.97
CA ASN A 891 -12.76 -23.48 1.82
C ASN A 891 -13.05 -21.98 1.95
N VAL A 892 -12.07 -21.15 1.60
CA VAL A 892 -12.19 -19.69 1.56
C VAL A 892 -12.17 -19.25 0.10
N LEU A 893 -12.96 -18.24 -0.25
CA LEU A 893 -13.02 -17.70 -1.62
C LEU A 893 -12.53 -16.25 -1.63
N GLU A 894 -11.58 -15.94 -2.50
CA GLU A 894 -11.18 -14.57 -2.83
C GLU A 894 -11.79 -14.12 -4.16
N ILE A 895 -12.31 -12.90 -4.17
CA ILE A 895 -12.81 -12.20 -5.34
C ILE A 895 -11.96 -10.94 -5.51
N SER A 896 -10.99 -11.01 -6.42
CA SER A 896 -10.12 -9.89 -6.77
C SER A 896 -10.72 -9.16 -7.97
N THR A 897 -11.07 -7.88 -7.81
CA THR A 897 -11.72 -7.09 -8.87
C THR A 897 -11.16 -5.69 -8.99
N SER A 898 -10.49 -5.46 -10.12
CA SER A 898 -9.98 -4.15 -10.52
C SER A 898 -9.79 -4.12 -12.06
N PRO A 899 -9.71 -2.94 -12.69
CA PRO A 899 -9.95 -1.60 -12.15
C PRO A 899 -11.37 -1.10 -12.45
N LEU A 900 -11.87 -0.11 -11.70
CA LEU A 900 -13.14 0.54 -12.02
C LEU A 900 -13.00 1.41 -13.28
N SER A 901 -11.88 2.12 -13.40
CA SER A 901 -11.57 2.96 -14.56
C SER A 901 -10.06 3.13 -14.69
N MET A 902 -9.39 2.13 -15.28
CA MET A 902 -7.95 2.17 -15.55
C MET A 902 -7.61 1.23 -16.72
N PHE A 903 -6.33 1.02 -16.98
CA PHE A 903 -5.88 0.05 -17.95
C PHE A 903 -6.01 -1.38 -17.45
N TYR A 904 -5.96 -2.34 -18.36
CA TYR A 904 -5.59 -3.73 -18.06
C TYR A 904 -4.25 -4.04 -18.73
N VAL A 905 -3.62 -5.15 -18.35
CA VAL A 905 -2.37 -5.61 -18.97
C VAL A 905 -2.70 -6.59 -20.11
N PRO A 906 -2.63 -6.19 -21.41
CA PRO A 906 -3.08 -7.05 -22.51
C PRO A 906 -2.06 -8.12 -22.96
N PHE A 907 -0.77 -7.91 -22.71
CA PHE A 907 0.29 -8.68 -23.39
C PHE A 907 0.89 -9.83 -22.58
N PHE A 908 0.80 -9.79 -21.25
CA PHE A 908 1.40 -10.80 -20.38
C PHE A 908 0.42 -11.27 -19.34
N ARG A 909 0.34 -12.59 -19.18
CA ARG A 909 -0.45 -13.20 -18.14
C ARG A 909 0.30 -13.08 -16.81
N THR A 910 -0.29 -12.37 -15.86
CA THR A 910 0.33 -12.09 -14.56
C THR A 910 -0.04 -13.10 -13.46
N LEU A 911 -1.01 -13.99 -13.71
CA LEU A 911 -1.55 -14.95 -12.73
C LEU A 911 -1.27 -16.43 -13.07
N LYS A 912 -0.71 -17.20 -12.11
CA LYS A 912 -0.66 -18.69 -12.17
C LYS A 912 -2.03 -19.30 -11.89
N MET A 913 -2.41 -20.40 -12.55
CA MET A 913 -3.73 -21.03 -12.32
C MET A 913 -3.85 -21.85 -11.04
N LYS A 914 -2.73 -22.39 -10.54
CA LYS A 914 -2.69 -23.30 -9.38
C LYS A 914 -1.40 -23.06 -8.60
N SER A 915 -1.46 -23.27 -7.29
CA SER A 915 -0.29 -23.25 -6.40
C SER A 915 0.56 -24.52 -6.55
N GLU A 916 1.83 -24.44 -6.17
CA GLU A 916 2.72 -25.60 -6.03
C GLU A 916 2.44 -26.39 -4.74
N GLY A 917 1.92 -25.73 -3.70
CA GLY A 917 1.47 -26.38 -2.47
C GLY A 917 0.23 -27.24 -2.70
N VAL A 918 0.20 -28.41 -2.07
CA VAL A 918 -0.86 -29.42 -2.18
C VAL A 918 -1.44 -29.71 -0.80
N VAL A 919 -2.75 -29.87 -0.73
CA VAL A 919 -3.53 -30.26 0.45
C VAL A 919 -4.23 -31.57 0.14
N GLN A 920 -4.11 -32.55 1.04
CA GLN A 920 -4.80 -33.83 0.93
C GLN A 920 -6.23 -33.70 1.43
N LYS A 921 -7.19 -34.18 0.62
CA LYS A 921 -8.61 -34.18 0.97
C LYS A 921 -9.21 -35.56 0.78
N THR A 922 -9.90 -36.04 1.80
CA THR A 922 -10.44 -37.39 1.82
C THR A 922 -11.90 -37.39 1.34
N ARG A 923 -12.19 -38.05 0.21
CA ARG A 923 -13.55 -38.21 -0.33
C ARG A 923 -14.04 -39.65 -0.16
N LYS A 924 -15.25 -39.81 0.38
CA LYS A 924 -15.96 -41.10 0.39
C LYS A 924 -16.67 -41.29 -0.95
N VAL A 925 -16.24 -42.28 -1.72
CA VAL A 925 -16.88 -42.69 -2.98
C VAL A 925 -17.73 -43.92 -2.69
N ILE A 926 -19.02 -43.83 -2.99
CA ILE A 926 -19.95 -44.95 -2.84
C ILE A 926 -19.98 -45.69 -4.18
N ASN A 927 -19.32 -46.84 -4.24
CA ASN A 927 -19.36 -47.74 -5.39
C ASN A 927 -20.53 -48.70 -5.21
N VAL A 928 -21.51 -48.66 -6.13
CA VAL A 928 -22.62 -49.62 -6.15
C VAL A 928 -22.18 -50.81 -6.99
N LEU A 929 -22.00 -51.96 -6.36
CA LEU A 929 -21.66 -53.21 -7.05
C LEU A 929 -22.89 -53.76 -7.79
N GLU A 930 -22.68 -54.58 -8.83
CA GLU A 930 -23.77 -55.18 -9.65
C GLU A 930 -24.80 -55.97 -8.84
N ASN A 931 -24.48 -56.36 -7.60
CA ASN A 931 -25.36 -57.07 -6.68
C ASN A 931 -26.22 -56.14 -5.78
N GLY A 932 -26.19 -54.82 -5.99
CA GLY A 932 -26.98 -53.84 -5.22
C GLY A 932 -26.41 -53.47 -3.84
N THR A 933 -25.26 -54.02 -3.45
CA THR A 933 -24.53 -53.64 -2.22
C THR A 933 -23.64 -52.40 -2.47
N THR A 934 -23.75 -51.40 -1.59
CA THR A 934 -22.95 -50.17 -1.63
C THR A 934 -21.66 -50.33 -0.83
N GLU A 935 -20.51 -50.22 -1.50
CA GLU A 935 -19.19 -50.19 -0.86
C GLU A 935 -18.70 -48.72 -0.76
N VAL A 936 -18.34 -48.26 0.43
CA VAL A 936 -17.84 -46.90 0.64
C VAL A 936 -16.32 -46.94 0.65
N THR A 937 -15.70 -46.62 -0.49
CA THR A 937 -14.24 -46.52 -0.61
C THR A 937 -13.79 -45.09 -0.28
N THR A 938 -12.82 -44.96 0.61
CA THR A 938 -12.23 -43.69 0.99
C THR A 938 -11.05 -43.39 0.06
N VAL A 939 -11.17 -42.38 -0.81
CA VAL A 939 -10.13 -41.95 -1.74
C VAL A 939 -9.50 -40.66 -1.23
N VAL A 940 -8.17 -40.59 -1.21
CA VAL A 940 -7.41 -39.38 -0.85
C VAL A 940 -7.04 -38.63 -2.12
N ASP A 941 -7.62 -37.46 -2.32
CA ASP A 941 -7.35 -36.56 -3.45
C ASP A 941 -6.29 -35.52 -3.07
N GLU A 942 -5.28 -35.34 -3.92
CA GLU A 942 -4.28 -34.28 -3.78
C GLU A 942 -4.73 -33.03 -4.55
N LEU A 943 -5.18 -32.01 -3.82
CA LEU A 943 -5.68 -30.75 -4.40
C LEU A 943 -4.69 -29.60 -4.19
N PRO A 944 -4.57 -28.66 -5.13
CA PRO A 944 -3.76 -27.46 -4.90
C PRO A 944 -4.35 -26.63 -3.74
N GLN A 945 -3.46 -26.04 -2.94
CA GLN A 945 -3.83 -25.16 -1.83
C GLN A 945 -4.58 -23.91 -2.32
N GLU A 946 -4.13 -23.31 -3.43
CA GLU A 946 -4.80 -22.18 -4.09
C GLU A 946 -5.12 -22.54 -5.55
N GLN A 947 -6.36 -22.33 -5.97
CA GLN A 947 -6.82 -22.61 -7.32
C GLN A 947 -7.64 -21.46 -7.88
N VAL A 948 -7.31 -21.03 -9.10
CA VAL A 948 -8.10 -20.04 -9.84
C VAL A 948 -9.34 -20.71 -10.42
N LEU A 949 -10.52 -20.25 -10.01
CA LEU A 949 -11.81 -20.66 -10.60
C LEU A 949 -12.04 -19.96 -11.93
N LYS A 950 -11.82 -18.64 -11.96
CA LYS A 950 -11.98 -17.83 -13.17
C LYS A 950 -11.00 -16.66 -13.15
N TYR A 951 -10.44 -16.36 -14.32
CA TYR A 951 -9.56 -15.23 -14.54
C TYR A 951 -9.99 -14.47 -15.79
N ILE A 952 -10.09 -13.14 -15.70
CA ILE A 952 -10.40 -12.25 -16.81
C ILE A 952 -9.54 -10.99 -16.71
N GLY A 953 -8.46 -10.93 -17.49
CA GLY A 953 -7.60 -9.76 -17.56
C GLY A 953 -8.20 -8.60 -18.37
N ASN A 954 -8.90 -8.91 -19.48
CA ASN A 954 -9.33 -7.91 -20.46
C ASN A 954 -10.43 -6.96 -19.92
N GLY A 955 -10.35 -5.70 -20.33
CA GLY A 955 -11.36 -4.66 -20.07
C GLY A 955 -10.85 -3.54 -19.15
N ASN A 956 -11.22 -2.30 -19.47
CA ASN A 956 -10.76 -1.10 -18.74
C ASN A 956 -11.68 -0.72 -17.58
N TYR A 957 -12.92 -1.25 -17.59
CA TYR A 957 -13.93 -0.96 -16.59
C TYR A 957 -14.46 -2.27 -16.02
N LYS A 958 -14.16 -2.56 -14.76
CA LYS A 958 -14.55 -3.80 -14.09
C LYS A 958 -15.13 -3.49 -12.72
N TRP A 959 -16.21 -4.17 -12.35
CA TRP A 959 -16.71 -4.17 -10.97
C TRP A 959 -17.45 -5.47 -10.67
N SER A 960 -17.42 -5.84 -9.39
CA SER A 960 -18.14 -6.99 -8.86
C SER A 960 -19.43 -6.53 -8.22
N THR A 961 -20.53 -7.14 -8.58
CA THR A 961 -21.82 -6.99 -7.93
C THR A 961 -22.08 -8.23 -7.10
N ILE A 962 -22.23 -8.07 -5.79
CA ILE A 962 -22.37 -9.19 -4.85
C ILE A 962 -23.76 -9.08 -4.23
N GLU A 963 -24.61 -10.05 -4.55
CA GLU A 963 -25.95 -10.21 -3.98
C GLU A 963 -25.89 -11.28 -2.88
N VAL A 964 -26.35 -10.93 -1.69
CA VAL A 964 -26.37 -11.79 -0.52
C VAL A 964 -27.82 -12.08 -0.16
N ASP A 965 -28.19 -13.35 -0.11
CA ASP A 965 -29.51 -13.81 0.33
C ASP A 965 -29.36 -14.82 1.46
N THR A 966 -29.78 -14.41 2.65
CA THR A 966 -29.77 -15.22 3.88
C THR A 966 -31.17 -15.41 4.45
N ARG A 967 -32.21 -15.15 3.65
CA ARG A 967 -33.62 -15.39 4.06
C ARG A 967 -33.91 -16.88 4.27
N ASP A 968 -33.24 -17.74 3.49
CA ASP A 968 -33.19 -19.18 3.75
C ASP A 968 -31.97 -19.49 4.63
N ALA A 969 -32.22 -19.78 5.91
CA ALA A 969 -31.18 -20.11 6.89
C ALA A 969 -30.51 -21.47 6.63
N ASP A 970 -31.21 -22.40 5.95
CA ASP A 970 -30.69 -23.73 5.64
C ASP A 970 -29.81 -23.70 4.38
N HIS A 971 -30.13 -22.80 3.44
CA HIS A 971 -29.39 -22.63 2.19
C HIS A 971 -29.04 -21.15 1.91
N PRO A 972 -28.16 -20.54 2.72
CA PRO A 972 -27.73 -19.17 2.47
C PRO A 972 -26.89 -19.08 1.19
N VAL A 973 -27.12 -18.07 0.36
CA VAL A 973 -26.47 -17.94 -0.96
C VAL A 973 -25.85 -16.56 -1.15
N VAL A 974 -24.66 -16.55 -1.75
CA VAL A 974 -24.04 -15.33 -2.32
C VAL A 974 -23.92 -15.50 -3.82
N LYS A 975 -24.46 -14.56 -4.59
CA LYS A 975 -24.30 -14.50 -6.04
C LYS A 975 -23.38 -13.35 -6.40
N VAL A 976 -22.28 -13.68 -7.08
CA VAL A 976 -21.28 -12.72 -7.56
C VAL A 976 -21.48 -12.57 -9.06
N GLU A 977 -21.74 -11.36 -9.53
CA GLU A 977 -21.81 -11.00 -10.95
C GLU A 977 -20.67 -10.05 -11.29
N ILE A 978 -19.89 -10.40 -12.32
CA ILE A 978 -18.77 -9.60 -12.77
C ILE A 978 -19.18 -8.83 -14.01
N MET A 979 -19.05 -7.51 -13.93
CA MET A 979 -19.32 -6.60 -15.04
C MET A 979 -17.99 -6.15 -15.64
N ILE A 980 -17.87 -6.23 -16.95
CA ILE A 980 -16.71 -5.77 -17.71
C ILE A 980 -17.22 -4.90 -18.86
N ASP A 981 -16.71 -3.67 -18.93
CA ASP A 981 -17.07 -2.66 -19.92
C ASP A 981 -18.60 -2.44 -20.06
N GLY A 982 -19.35 -2.63 -18.97
CA GLY A 982 -20.81 -2.49 -18.92
C GLY A 982 -21.61 -3.77 -19.20
N VAL A 983 -20.95 -4.88 -19.50
CA VAL A 983 -21.60 -6.16 -19.82
C VAL A 983 -21.29 -7.22 -18.76
N GLN A 984 -22.25 -8.07 -18.44
CA GLN A 984 -22.03 -9.19 -17.52
C GLN A 984 -21.12 -10.25 -18.19
N ALA A 985 -19.93 -10.46 -17.64
CA ALA A 985 -18.93 -11.36 -18.19
C ALA A 985 -18.87 -12.72 -17.49
N TYR A 986 -19.18 -12.76 -16.19
CA TYR A 986 -19.14 -13.98 -15.38
C TYR A 986 -20.13 -13.91 -14.22
N SER A 987 -20.64 -15.06 -13.79
CA SER A 987 -21.45 -15.19 -12.58
C SER A 987 -21.03 -16.43 -11.79
N LEU A 988 -20.89 -16.28 -10.48
CA LEU A 988 -20.54 -17.32 -9.53
C LEU A 988 -21.57 -17.35 -8.41
N THR A 989 -22.14 -18.52 -8.14
CA THR A 989 -23.05 -18.72 -7.00
C THR A 989 -22.34 -19.53 -5.93
N VAL A 990 -22.12 -18.91 -4.77
CA VAL A 990 -21.51 -19.51 -3.59
C VAL A 990 -22.63 -19.96 -2.66
N ARG A 991 -22.69 -21.27 -2.39
CA ARG A 991 -23.63 -21.84 -1.41
C ARG A 991 -22.95 -21.85 -0.04
N GLY A 992 -23.48 -21.08 0.89
CA GLY A 992 -23.03 -21.05 2.28
C GLY A 992 -23.45 -22.31 3.02
N LYS A 993 -22.69 -22.65 4.07
CA LYS A 993 -23.10 -23.66 5.05
C LYS A 993 -24.15 -23.04 6.00
N PRO A 994 -25.19 -23.80 6.40
CA PRO A 994 -26.16 -23.34 7.38
C PRO A 994 -25.48 -23.12 8.74
N VAL A 995 -25.94 -22.08 9.44
CA VAL A 995 -25.32 -21.61 10.67
C VAL A 995 -26.42 -21.32 11.70
N LYS A 996 -26.27 -21.84 12.92
CA LYS A 996 -27.19 -21.56 14.03
C LYS A 996 -26.90 -20.17 14.60
N LEU A 997 -27.81 -19.22 14.37
CA LEU A 997 -27.73 -17.87 14.92
C LEU A 997 -28.32 -17.82 16.34
N GLN A 998 -27.71 -17.06 17.26
CA GLN A 998 -28.28 -16.84 18.60
C GLN A 998 -29.40 -15.80 18.56
N SER A 999 -30.65 -16.18 18.78
CA SER A 999 -31.73 -15.24 19.05
C SER A 999 -31.59 -14.70 20.48
N SER A 1000 -31.17 -13.44 20.65
CA SER A 1000 -31.51 -12.73 21.89
C SER A 1000 -33.02 -12.49 21.86
N ILE A 1001 -33.76 -13.18 22.72
CA ILE A 1001 -35.19 -12.90 22.95
C ILE A 1001 -35.27 -11.52 23.61
N ALA A 1002 -35.23 -10.47 22.78
CA ALA A 1002 -35.70 -9.16 23.20
C ALA A 1002 -37.23 -9.24 23.20
N LEU A 1003 -37.82 -9.25 24.39
CA LEU A 1003 -39.26 -9.37 24.66
C LEU A 1003 -40.15 -8.25 24.05
N GLY A 1004 -39.62 -7.44 23.11
CA GLY A 1004 -40.27 -6.24 22.57
C GLY A 1004 -40.42 -6.17 21.05
N SER A 1005 -40.02 -7.19 20.28
CA SER A 1005 -40.06 -7.13 18.80
C SER A 1005 -41.43 -7.40 18.16
N PHE A 1006 -42.47 -7.65 18.95
CA PHE A 1006 -43.85 -7.81 18.46
C PHE A 1006 -44.74 -6.65 18.92
N VAL A 1007 -44.48 -5.44 18.42
CA VAL A 1007 -45.48 -4.36 18.45
C VAL A 1007 -45.95 -4.12 17.01
N PRO A 1008 -47.11 -4.67 16.60
CA PRO A 1008 -47.67 -4.38 15.28
C PRO A 1008 -47.92 -2.88 15.11
N GLN A 1009 -47.77 -2.36 13.88
CA GLN A 1009 -47.87 -0.93 13.54
C GLN A 1009 -49.16 -0.25 14.05
N THR A 1010 -50.21 -1.03 14.36
CA THR A 1010 -51.46 -0.56 14.96
C THR A 1010 -51.32 -0.01 16.38
N PHE A 1011 -50.31 -0.43 17.15
CA PHE A 1011 -50.05 0.08 18.50
C PHE A 1011 -49.24 1.40 18.52
N LYS A 1012 -48.59 1.76 17.40
CA LYS A 1012 -47.83 3.01 17.21
C LYS A 1012 -48.73 4.24 17.41
N GLY A 1013 -49.98 4.19 16.95
CA GLY A 1013 -50.94 5.28 17.10
C GLY A 1013 -51.51 5.46 18.52
N VAL A 1014 -51.36 4.45 19.39
CA VAL A 1014 -51.90 4.49 20.77
C VAL A 1014 -50.85 4.98 21.76
N LEU A 1015 -49.58 4.57 21.60
CA LEU A 1015 -48.47 4.97 22.48
C LEU A 1015 -48.09 6.46 22.31
N ASP A 1016 -48.16 7.00 21.09
CA ASP A 1016 -47.90 8.42 20.84
C ASP A 1016 -48.99 9.34 21.42
N ARG A 1017 -50.24 8.87 21.49
CA ARG A 1017 -51.35 9.60 22.15
C ARG A 1017 -51.26 9.60 23.68
N ILE A 1018 -50.45 8.71 24.26
CA ILE A 1018 -50.24 8.59 25.70
C ILE A 1018 -48.97 9.34 26.16
N GLY A 1019 -48.21 9.95 25.23
CA GLY A 1019 -47.11 10.87 25.58
C GLY A 1019 -45.86 10.20 26.13
N LEU A 1020 -45.68 8.89 25.92
CA LEU A 1020 -44.49 8.15 26.32
C LEU A 1020 -43.42 8.26 25.23
N LYS A 1021 -42.44 9.17 25.41
CA LYS A 1021 -41.28 9.29 24.52
C LYS A 1021 -40.29 8.13 24.77
N PRO A 1022 -39.80 7.44 23.72
CA PRO A 1022 -38.97 6.23 23.85
C PRO A 1022 -37.48 6.51 24.12
N SER A 1023 -37.10 7.67 24.67
CA SER A 1023 -35.68 8.06 24.78
C SER A 1023 -34.92 7.47 25.97
N ARG A 1024 -35.48 6.50 26.70
CA ARG A 1024 -34.82 5.93 27.90
C ARG A 1024 -34.97 4.42 28.12
N TRP A 1025 -35.56 3.67 27.18
CA TRP A 1025 -35.87 2.24 27.40
C TRP A 1025 -35.30 1.27 26.36
N PHE A 1026 -34.57 1.75 25.36
CA PHE A 1026 -33.97 0.91 24.32
C PHE A 1026 -32.45 1.03 24.31
#